data_AF-A0A355B3M5-F1
#
_entry.id   AF-A0A355B3M5-F1
#
_cell.length_a   1.000
_cell.length_b   1.000
_cell.length_c   1.000
_cell.angle_alpha   90.00
_cell.angle_beta   90.00
_cell.angle_gamma   90.00
#
_symmetry.space_group_name_H-M   'P 1'
#
loop_
_entity.id
_entity.type
_entity.pdbx_description
1 polymer ?
#
loop_
_entity_poly.entity_id
_entity_poly.type
_entity_poly.pdbx_seq_one_letter_code
_entity_poly.pdbx_strand_id
1 'polypeptide(L)'
;MVSNIGSSGISVDGLISGLDSSSIIEQLVAIQSKRILTLESQQAEETSKIGLFQQLQALALGVRTASDTLKNPLTFNKNTATSSNQDILTVTATENAAVGTNTITIEQLATNNQFVSNRFRNADDSSGVSGILTLTVGEGASAIKTEITLTNSNNSFAEIREAINNSGAKARASVVQVDSSDVPFRLVINAEDPGTAGAFTVAFGNSSFLSTETNEAAGAGAGTDTATIDDGDGSTFAFTSARPIPGSTPTVKLDAVTIAEKLATPTISGIRNDDANGNLEDKTIFYYKVTAIDSSGETVGSEIVSQNTGDGGGDQSNILTIGRVANNTDLTYKIYWSYTADFSDSIVGGTVVDPGTDIVANPTVTFTHTLDGEAEVTPITPGASPTTATQGYTIDFDTGTVRFNDTQAEAVRLTYQHGGLDFQESQTAQDAILKLGTGSTSFSITKNSNTITDLFEGVTINLVKADKTAPITISVATDTADVTGSVNKFLDALNKVNAFIEEQSFFDVDTGDTGALIGDPNVFTIRNRISSIVTSAVTTIVAGKIRSIGEIGVTINPETGNFFLDSSRFSGILNDTPDEVRDLFAALGNATDIDISVAAFSSDTKTSSLTGYSVSITRAAARAEIIGAQNISGGLAQDETLTIVSENTTSVIALKSGASALSVVSDISSALLGVGIKNVIANFDSSTGKITLRTKEFGSDQTFKVTSSVASGTARSTGLGATTANTERIYIGVDVAGTINGESATGTGQILVGSTNNTNTDGLKLQVTVSASSLLAQGANQGSVVVSRGIGAQMEEFLAFLTDETQEGAIQSAISQSNGRIDDFKEAIEEANERAQRERERLVNEFAQLEQALGTLQTTSSFLTSQLKQLEANAHAFAARAGRRR
;
A
#
# COMPACT_ATOMS: atom_id res chain seq x y z
N MET A 1 58.31 17.82 10.98
CA MET A 1 59.67 18.12 10.47
C MET A 1 60.43 18.90 11.53
N VAL A 2 61.30 18.23 12.28
CA VAL A 2 62.56 18.75 12.87
C VAL A 2 63.50 17.54 12.85
N SER A 3 64.18 17.28 11.73
CA SER A 3 65.57 17.65 11.49
C SER A 3 66.55 17.14 12.57
N ASN A 4 67.05 15.92 12.34
CA ASN A 4 68.46 15.56 12.41
C ASN A 4 69.30 16.21 13.53
N ILE A 5 69.44 15.51 14.65
CA ILE A 5 70.63 15.61 15.49
C ILE A 5 71.33 14.26 15.43
N GLY A 6 72.26 14.15 14.47
CA GLY A 6 73.35 13.20 14.57
C GLY A 6 74.31 13.67 15.66
N SER A 7 74.23 13.03 16.82
CA SER A 7 75.42 12.66 17.58
C SER A 7 75.03 11.50 18.51
N SER A 8 75.59 10.33 18.23
CA SER A 8 75.78 9.30 19.24
C SER A 8 76.66 9.88 20.34
N GLY A 9 76.06 10.65 21.25
CA GLY A 9 76.67 11.08 22.49
C GLY A 9 76.75 9.85 23.39
N ILE A 10 77.97 9.36 23.57
CA ILE A 10 78.28 8.26 24.48
C ILE A 10 77.69 8.61 25.85
N SER A 11 76.66 7.87 26.30
CA SER A 11 76.23 7.87 27.68
C SER A 11 77.32 7.19 28.49
N VAL A 12 78.31 7.96 28.93
CA VAL A 12 79.30 7.51 29.90
C VAL A 12 78.59 7.54 31.25
N ASP A 13 77.83 6.49 31.53
CA ASP A 13 77.10 6.36 32.79
C ASP A 13 78.11 6.13 33.93
N GLY A 14 78.40 7.18 34.72
CA GLY A 14 79.08 7.06 36.01
C GLY A 14 80.49 6.46 35.97
N LEU A 15 81.12 6.28 34.81
CA LEU A 15 82.40 5.54 34.68
C LEU A 15 83.54 6.16 35.49
N ILE A 16 83.45 7.46 35.80
CA ILE A 16 84.44 8.21 36.57
C ILE A 16 84.00 8.39 38.03
N SER A 17 82.72 8.66 38.30
CA SER A 17 82.20 9.02 39.62
C SER A 17 81.61 7.85 40.43
N GLY A 18 81.19 6.77 39.76
CA GLY A 18 80.40 5.67 40.31
C GLY A 18 78.93 6.01 40.61
N LEU A 19 78.45 7.20 40.19
CA LEU A 19 77.08 7.65 40.42
C LEU A 19 76.18 7.30 39.23
N ASP A 20 75.02 6.72 39.52
CA ASP A 20 73.92 6.52 38.55
C ASP A 20 73.23 7.87 38.29
N SER A 21 73.85 8.65 37.41
CA SER A 21 73.37 9.98 37.03
C SER A 21 72.00 9.91 36.32
N SER A 22 71.72 8.82 35.62
CA SER A 22 70.43 8.59 34.94
C SER A 22 69.28 8.51 35.94
N SER A 23 69.43 7.71 37.00
CA SER A 23 68.45 7.58 38.08
C SER A 23 68.21 8.91 38.84
N ILE A 24 69.25 9.71 39.05
CA ILE A 24 69.14 11.01 39.73
C ILE A 24 68.38 12.02 38.84
N ILE A 25 68.68 12.05 37.53
CA ILE A 25 67.96 12.91 36.57
C ILE A 25 66.49 12.49 36.48
N GLU A 26 66.20 11.19 36.44
CA GLU A 26 64.82 10.68 36.46
C GLU A 26 64.07 11.07 37.73
N GLN A 27 64.68 10.94 38.90
CA GLN A 27 64.08 11.37 40.18
C GLN A 27 63.84 12.88 40.25
N LEU A 28 64.71 13.70 39.64
CA LEU A 28 64.53 15.15 39.58
C LEU A 28 63.42 15.57 38.61
N VAL A 29 63.31 14.89 37.46
CA VAL A 29 62.22 15.12 36.49
C VAL A 29 60.88 14.55 36.99
N ALA A 30 60.88 13.62 37.96
CA ALA A 30 59.68 13.02 38.53
C ALA A 30 58.73 14.01 39.23
N ILE A 31 59.19 15.21 39.60
CA ILE A 31 58.30 16.27 40.13
C ILE A 31 57.40 16.82 39.01
N GLN A 32 57.93 16.96 37.79
CA GLN A 32 57.15 17.42 36.63
C GLN A 32 56.17 16.35 36.14
N SER A 33 56.55 15.06 36.22
CA SER A 33 55.64 13.97 35.85
C SER A 33 54.42 13.89 36.76
N LYS A 34 54.53 14.21 38.06
CA LYS A 34 53.36 14.31 38.96
C LYS A 34 52.34 15.37 38.52
N ARG A 35 52.82 16.52 38.04
CA ARG A 35 51.94 17.59 37.54
C ARG A 35 51.23 17.17 36.25
N ILE A 36 51.96 16.53 35.33
CA ILE A 36 51.40 15.99 34.10
C ILE A 36 50.32 14.95 34.42
N LEU A 37 50.61 13.98 35.30
CA LEU A 37 49.64 12.97 35.72
C LEU A 37 48.38 13.57 36.36
N THR A 38 48.52 14.69 37.09
CA THR A 38 47.36 15.38 37.67
C THR A 38 46.50 16.01 36.57
N LEU A 39 47.11 16.67 35.58
CA LEU A 39 46.39 17.26 34.46
C LEU A 39 45.74 16.19 33.57
N GLU A 40 46.44 15.08 33.32
CA GLU A 40 45.89 13.92 32.59
C GLU A 40 44.69 13.31 33.33
N SER A 41 44.76 13.21 34.66
CA SER A 41 43.63 12.76 35.48
C SER A 41 42.43 13.73 35.40
N GLN A 42 42.68 15.04 35.44
CA GLN A 42 41.63 16.06 35.31
C GLN A 42 41.00 16.05 33.90
N GLN A 43 41.81 15.85 32.87
CA GLN A 43 41.34 15.69 31.49
C GLN A 43 40.46 14.44 31.34
N ALA A 44 40.86 13.32 31.93
CA ALA A 44 40.08 12.08 31.93
C ALA A 44 38.73 12.26 32.66
N GLU A 45 38.72 13.01 33.76
CA GLU A 45 37.49 13.35 34.50
C GLU A 45 36.52 14.17 33.64
N GLU A 46 36.99 15.24 32.98
CA GLU A 46 36.13 16.04 32.08
C GLU A 46 35.65 15.22 30.87
N THR A 47 36.47 14.31 30.34
CA THR A 47 36.07 13.38 29.27
C THR A 47 34.95 12.45 29.74
N SER A 48 35.04 11.95 30.97
CA SER A 48 33.99 11.14 31.59
C SER A 48 32.69 11.93 31.75
N LYS A 49 32.76 13.19 32.20
CA LYS A 49 31.59 14.08 32.32
C LYS A 49 30.88 14.30 31.00
N ILE A 50 31.59 14.48 29.89
CA ILE A 50 30.99 14.56 28.55
C ILE A 50 30.19 13.30 28.23
N GLY A 51 30.75 12.12 28.49
CA GLY A 51 30.05 10.85 28.28
C GLY A 51 28.77 10.73 29.12
N LEU A 52 28.78 11.26 30.34
CA LEU A 52 27.60 11.30 31.21
C LEU A 52 26.55 12.30 30.72
N PHE A 53 26.94 13.49 30.25
CA PHE A 53 26.00 14.45 29.67
C PHE A 53 25.37 13.93 28.37
N GLN A 54 26.11 13.18 27.55
CA GLN A 54 25.57 12.49 26.37
C GLN A 54 24.55 11.41 26.75
N GLN A 55 24.81 10.67 27.83
CA GLN A 55 23.82 9.71 28.37
C GLN A 55 22.57 10.43 28.89
N LEU A 56 22.73 11.54 29.61
CA LEU A 56 21.61 12.36 30.07
C LEU A 56 20.81 12.92 28.89
N GLN A 57 21.47 13.33 27.80
CA GLN A 57 20.83 13.77 26.56
C GLN A 57 19.98 12.65 25.94
N ALA A 58 20.50 11.42 25.89
CA ALA A 58 19.76 10.27 25.38
C ALA A 58 18.53 9.94 26.25
N LEU A 59 18.66 10.03 27.58
CA LEU A 59 17.53 9.85 28.50
C LEU A 59 16.48 10.96 28.35
N ALA A 60 16.93 12.22 28.22
CA ALA A 60 16.07 13.37 27.97
C ALA A 60 15.30 13.23 26.64
N LEU A 61 15.94 12.69 25.59
CA LEU A 61 15.26 12.37 24.34
C LEU A 61 14.18 11.30 24.52
N GLY A 62 14.44 10.29 25.36
CA GLY A 62 13.42 9.30 25.74
C GLY A 62 12.18 9.92 26.40
N VAL A 63 12.38 10.88 27.32
CA VAL A 63 11.27 11.65 27.91
C VAL A 63 10.58 12.50 26.84
N ARG A 64 11.33 13.11 25.93
CA ARG A 64 10.79 13.94 24.84
C ARG A 64 9.87 13.12 23.94
N THR A 65 10.28 11.93 23.52
CA THR A 65 9.45 11.03 22.70
C THR A 65 8.16 10.62 23.41
N ALA A 66 8.24 10.28 24.70
CA ALA A 66 7.04 9.96 25.49
C ALA A 66 6.12 11.20 25.64
N SER A 67 6.71 12.37 25.84
CA SER A 67 5.99 13.65 25.94
C SER A 67 5.31 14.03 24.62
N ASP A 68 5.95 13.79 23.47
CA ASP A 68 5.40 14.06 22.15
C ASP A 68 4.18 13.20 21.85
N THR A 69 4.19 11.94 22.28
CA THR A 69 3.03 11.04 22.20
C THR A 69 1.86 11.62 23.02
N LEU A 70 2.12 12.07 24.24
CA LEU A 70 1.09 12.65 25.13
C LEU A 70 0.68 14.08 24.74
N LYS A 71 1.51 14.81 23.99
CA LYS A 71 1.19 16.13 23.43
C LYS A 71 0.10 16.02 22.36
N ASN A 72 0.02 14.88 21.66
CA ASN A 72 -0.94 14.66 20.59
C ASN A 72 -2.35 14.34 21.14
N PRO A 73 -3.37 15.16 20.81
CA PRO A 73 -4.76 14.91 21.22
C PRO A 73 -5.31 13.56 20.76
N LEU A 74 -4.87 13.05 19.60
CA LEU A 74 -5.37 11.80 19.02
C LEU A 74 -5.02 10.57 19.86
N THR A 75 -3.94 10.65 20.65
CA THR A 75 -3.56 9.60 21.60
C THR A 75 -4.70 9.25 22.56
N PHE A 76 -5.51 10.25 22.92
CA PHE A 76 -6.60 10.10 23.89
C PHE A 76 -7.96 9.79 23.26
N ASN A 77 -8.09 9.99 21.95
CA ASN A 77 -9.33 9.78 21.20
C ASN A 77 -9.28 8.50 20.34
N LYS A 78 -8.30 7.62 20.57
CA LYS A 78 -8.14 6.38 19.83
C LYS A 78 -9.23 5.40 20.24
N ASN A 79 -9.92 4.84 19.26
CA ASN A 79 -10.87 3.76 19.46
C ASN A 79 -10.26 2.42 19.05
N THR A 80 -10.61 1.38 19.80
CA THR A 80 -10.27 -0.01 19.49
C THR A 80 -11.55 -0.77 19.17
N ALA A 81 -11.45 -1.72 18.24
CA ALA A 81 -12.53 -2.62 17.91
C ALA A 81 -12.11 -4.05 18.22
N THR A 82 -13.02 -4.81 18.82
CA THR A 82 -12.80 -6.22 19.14
C THR A 82 -13.93 -7.06 18.59
N SER A 83 -13.59 -8.27 18.14
CA SER A 83 -14.54 -9.29 17.71
C SER A 83 -14.65 -10.35 18.79
N SER A 84 -15.87 -10.82 19.08
CA SER A 84 -16.09 -11.95 19.99
C SER A 84 -15.52 -13.27 19.44
N ASN A 85 -15.19 -13.35 18.15
CA ASN A 85 -14.48 -14.48 17.54
C ASN A 85 -13.62 -14.03 16.35
N GLN A 86 -12.30 -13.96 16.58
CA GLN A 86 -11.33 -13.51 15.57
C GLN A 86 -11.07 -14.52 14.46
N ASP A 87 -11.39 -15.81 14.66
CA ASP A 87 -11.26 -16.84 13.62
C ASP A 87 -12.32 -16.71 12.52
N ILE A 88 -13.41 -15.98 12.82
CA ILE A 88 -14.55 -15.79 11.91
C ILE A 88 -14.50 -14.39 11.27
N LEU A 89 -14.25 -13.35 12.08
CA LEU A 89 -14.03 -12.00 11.58
C LEU A 89 -13.08 -11.22 12.47
N THR A 90 -12.23 -10.42 11.83
CA THR A 90 -11.41 -9.42 12.52
C THR A 90 -11.94 -8.03 12.23
N VAL A 91 -11.68 -7.10 13.14
CA VAL A 91 -12.18 -5.74 13.05
C VAL A 91 -11.11 -4.77 13.52
N THR A 92 -11.00 -3.63 12.84
CA THR A 92 -10.20 -2.50 13.26
C THR A 92 -11.06 -1.24 13.26
N ALA A 93 -10.72 -0.30 14.14
CA ALA A 93 -11.38 1.00 14.24
C ALA A 93 -10.37 2.13 14.08
N THR A 94 -10.84 3.24 13.53
CA THR A 94 -10.17 4.53 13.54
C THR A 94 -10.77 5.42 14.63
N GLU A 95 -10.18 6.58 14.87
CA GLU A 95 -10.66 7.61 15.80
C GLU A 95 -12.09 8.10 15.53
N ASN A 96 -12.58 7.94 14.30
CA ASN A 96 -13.94 8.34 13.91
C ASN A 96 -14.99 7.24 14.17
N ALA A 97 -14.56 6.03 14.56
CA ALA A 97 -15.48 4.94 14.82
C ALA A 97 -16.38 5.25 16.01
N ALA A 98 -17.70 5.14 15.84
CA ALA A 98 -18.63 5.32 16.95
C ALA A 98 -18.49 4.18 17.98
N VAL A 99 -18.39 4.54 19.26
CA VAL A 99 -18.35 3.60 20.38
C VAL A 99 -19.69 2.87 20.50
N GLY A 100 -19.66 1.56 20.64
CA GLY A 100 -20.86 0.73 20.76
C GLY A 100 -20.63 -0.72 20.38
N THR A 101 -21.69 -1.52 20.50
CA THR A 101 -21.67 -2.95 20.15
C THR A 101 -22.64 -3.24 19.01
N ASN A 102 -22.19 -4.00 18.03
CA ASN A 102 -23.00 -4.46 16.91
C ASN A 102 -22.88 -5.98 16.77
N THR A 103 -23.96 -6.64 16.40
CA THR A 103 -23.96 -8.09 16.18
C THR A 103 -24.08 -8.40 14.71
N ILE A 104 -23.16 -9.21 14.17
CA ILE A 104 -23.10 -9.59 12.76
C ILE A 104 -23.09 -11.12 12.66
N THR A 105 -23.84 -11.66 11.71
CA THR A 105 -23.76 -13.07 11.30
C THR A 105 -23.31 -13.12 9.85
N ILE A 106 -22.34 -13.98 9.52
CA ILE A 106 -21.78 -14.06 8.16
C ILE A 106 -22.40 -15.26 7.46
N GLU A 107 -23.25 -15.00 6.46
CA GLU A 107 -23.94 -16.07 5.74
C GLU A 107 -23.09 -16.64 4.61
N GLN A 108 -22.29 -15.80 3.97
CA GLN A 108 -21.49 -16.14 2.81
C GLN A 108 -20.30 -15.18 2.68
N LEU A 109 -19.16 -15.68 2.18
CA LEU A 109 -18.00 -14.88 1.84
C LEU A 109 -18.03 -14.50 0.36
N ALA A 110 -17.42 -13.37 0.03
CA ALA A 110 -17.19 -13.01 -1.35
C ALA A 110 -16.14 -13.97 -1.97
N THR A 111 -16.40 -14.45 -3.18
CA THR A 111 -15.48 -15.31 -3.95
C THR A 111 -15.11 -14.65 -5.26
N ASN A 112 -13.88 -14.88 -5.71
CA ASN A 112 -13.40 -14.47 -7.03
C ASN A 112 -13.92 -15.43 -8.09
N ASN A 113 -14.14 -14.92 -9.30
CA ASN A 113 -14.40 -15.76 -10.47
C ASN A 113 -13.11 -16.46 -10.93
N GLN A 114 -13.19 -17.72 -11.35
CA GLN A 114 -12.09 -18.45 -11.96
C GLN A 114 -12.51 -19.17 -13.24
N PHE A 115 -11.70 -19.02 -14.30
CA PHE A 115 -11.78 -19.80 -15.53
C PHE A 115 -10.54 -20.68 -15.70
N VAL A 116 -10.75 -21.88 -16.24
CA VAL A 116 -9.68 -22.84 -16.55
C VAL A 116 -9.73 -23.24 -18.01
N SER A 117 -8.58 -23.29 -18.66
CA SER A 117 -8.48 -23.75 -20.04
C SER A 117 -8.58 -25.28 -20.15
N ASN A 118 -8.69 -25.77 -21.38
CA ASN A 118 -8.34 -27.14 -21.74
C ASN A 118 -6.89 -27.49 -21.36
N ARG A 119 -6.58 -28.80 -21.29
CA ARG A 119 -5.26 -29.31 -20.89
C ARG A 119 -4.23 -29.20 -22.02
N PHE A 120 -2.97 -28.98 -21.67
CA PHE A 120 -1.83 -28.93 -22.60
C PHE A 120 -0.56 -29.57 -22.02
N ARG A 121 0.43 -29.87 -22.88
CA ARG A 121 1.64 -30.64 -22.52
C ARG A 121 2.71 -29.78 -21.85
N ASN A 122 2.96 -28.57 -22.37
CA ASN A 122 3.97 -27.65 -21.82
C ASN A 122 3.51 -26.19 -21.94
N ALA A 123 3.99 -25.34 -21.04
CA ALA A 123 3.68 -23.90 -21.03
C ALA A 123 4.23 -23.18 -22.28
N ASP A 124 5.35 -23.65 -22.82
CA ASP A 124 5.98 -23.07 -24.01
C ASP A 124 5.34 -23.57 -25.32
N ASP A 125 4.41 -24.54 -25.24
CA ASP A 125 3.68 -25.00 -26.42
C ASP A 125 2.78 -23.90 -26.95
N SER A 126 2.77 -23.74 -28.27
CA SER A 126 1.81 -22.89 -28.95
C SER A 126 0.39 -23.41 -28.69
N SER A 127 -0.53 -22.50 -28.36
CA SER A 127 -1.96 -22.78 -28.25
C SER A 127 -2.63 -23.10 -29.60
N GLY A 128 -1.90 -22.92 -30.72
CA GLY A 128 -2.41 -23.19 -32.07
C GLY A 128 -3.48 -22.20 -32.54
N VAL A 129 -3.79 -21.16 -31.76
CA VAL A 129 -4.80 -20.15 -32.10
C VAL A 129 -4.19 -18.80 -32.44
N SER A 130 -4.86 -18.06 -33.33
CA SER A 130 -4.66 -16.64 -33.56
C SER A 130 -6.02 -15.93 -33.61
N GLY A 131 -6.10 -14.74 -33.01
CA GLY A 131 -7.36 -14.04 -32.79
C GLY A 131 -7.31 -13.07 -31.61
N ILE A 132 -8.49 -12.62 -31.17
CA ILE A 132 -8.63 -11.68 -30.06
C ILE A 132 -9.22 -12.42 -28.86
N LEU A 133 -8.46 -12.45 -27.77
CA LEU A 133 -8.94 -12.87 -26.46
C LEU A 133 -9.51 -11.64 -25.74
N THR A 134 -10.83 -11.62 -25.53
CA THR A 134 -11.53 -10.53 -24.85
C THR A 134 -11.88 -10.94 -23.43
N LEU A 135 -11.38 -10.19 -22.45
CA LEU A 135 -11.81 -10.25 -21.06
C LEU A 135 -12.79 -9.10 -20.82
N THR A 136 -14.01 -9.41 -20.38
CA THR A 136 -15.04 -8.39 -20.11
C THR A 136 -15.36 -8.41 -18.63
N VAL A 137 -15.18 -7.29 -17.91
CA VAL A 137 -15.49 -7.14 -16.48
C VAL A 137 -16.78 -6.34 -16.33
N GLY A 138 -17.74 -6.87 -15.55
CA GLY A 138 -19.06 -6.27 -15.34
C GLY A 138 -20.09 -6.56 -16.45
N GLU A 139 -21.33 -6.08 -16.27
CA GLU A 139 -22.47 -6.37 -17.16
C GLU A 139 -22.99 -5.12 -17.91
N GLY A 140 -23.60 -5.35 -19.08
CA GLY A 140 -24.29 -4.32 -19.86
C GLY A 140 -23.37 -3.29 -20.53
N ALA A 141 -23.92 -2.10 -20.80
CA ALA A 141 -23.20 -1.03 -21.53
C ALA A 141 -22.03 -0.40 -20.75
N SER A 142 -21.90 -0.73 -19.46
CA SER A 142 -20.83 -0.25 -18.57
C SER A 142 -19.70 -1.26 -18.40
N ALA A 143 -19.76 -2.42 -19.05
CA ALA A 143 -18.74 -3.45 -18.97
C ALA A 143 -17.41 -2.99 -19.59
N ILE A 144 -16.31 -3.24 -18.88
CA ILE A 144 -14.95 -2.90 -19.32
C ILE A 144 -14.43 -4.07 -20.15
N LYS A 145 -14.07 -3.81 -21.40
CA LYS A 145 -13.51 -4.83 -22.32
C LYS A 145 -12.01 -4.64 -22.47
N THR A 146 -11.26 -5.68 -22.19
CA THR A 146 -9.81 -5.77 -22.46
C THR A 146 -9.59 -6.78 -23.57
N GLU A 147 -9.05 -6.32 -24.70
CA GLU A 147 -8.77 -7.15 -25.86
C GLU A 147 -7.27 -7.46 -25.92
N ILE A 148 -6.93 -8.73 -26.03
CA ILE A 148 -5.57 -9.25 -26.12
C ILE A 148 -5.42 -9.93 -27.47
N THR A 149 -4.56 -9.37 -28.32
CA THR A 149 -4.32 -9.91 -29.66
C THR A 149 -3.28 -11.03 -29.60
N LEU A 150 -3.70 -12.23 -29.99
CA LEU A 150 -2.86 -13.41 -30.16
C LEU A 150 -2.55 -13.63 -31.64
N THR A 151 -1.28 -13.79 -31.96
CA THR A 151 -0.71 -14.07 -33.28
C THR A 151 0.16 -15.32 -33.20
N ASN A 152 0.59 -15.84 -34.35
CA ASN A 152 1.48 -17.00 -34.40
C ASN A 152 2.86 -16.78 -33.75
N SER A 153 3.17 -15.54 -33.32
CA SER A 153 4.45 -15.19 -32.68
C SER A 153 4.32 -14.91 -31.18
N ASN A 154 3.12 -14.98 -30.58
CA ASN A 154 2.90 -14.69 -29.16
C ASN A 154 1.77 -15.54 -28.54
N ASN A 155 1.55 -16.75 -29.06
CA ASN A 155 0.43 -17.61 -28.69
C ASN A 155 0.85 -18.85 -27.88
N SER A 156 2.05 -18.91 -27.29
CA SER A 156 2.34 -19.94 -26.28
C SER A 156 1.54 -19.70 -25.00
N PHE A 157 1.27 -20.75 -24.21
CA PHE A 157 0.51 -20.60 -22.95
C PHE A 157 1.26 -19.72 -21.92
N ALA A 158 2.59 -19.72 -21.94
CA ALA A 158 3.43 -18.83 -21.15
C ALA A 158 3.27 -17.36 -21.56
N GLU A 159 3.26 -17.08 -22.86
CA GLU A 159 3.05 -15.74 -23.42
C GLU A 159 1.61 -15.25 -23.23
N ILE A 160 0.61 -16.12 -23.38
CA ILE A 160 -0.80 -15.78 -23.12
C ILE A 160 -0.99 -15.38 -21.65
N ARG A 161 -0.39 -16.14 -20.73
CA ARG A 161 -0.37 -15.80 -19.30
C ARG A 161 0.23 -14.40 -19.07
N GLU A 162 1.37 -14.12 -19.69
CA GLU A 162 2.03 -12.82 -19.57
C GLU A 162 1.22 -11.69 -20.21
N ALA A 163 0.63 -11.93 -21.37
CA ALA A 163 -0.24 -10.98 -22.05
C ALA A 163 -1.45 -10.62 -21.20
N ILE A 164 -2.09 -11.61 -20.54
CA ILE A 164 -3.20 -11.35 -19.60
C ILE A 164 -2.70 -10.54 -18.41
N ASN A 165 -1.61 -10.94 -17.76
CA ASN A 165 -1.09 -10.26 -16.58
C ASN A 165 -0.60 -8.82 -16.86
N ASN A 166 -0.19 -8.53 -18.10
CA ASN A 166 0.28 -7.22 -18.53
C ASN A 166 -0.81 -6.37 -19.23
N SER A 167 -1.99 -6.94 -19.51
CA SER A 167 -3.07 -6.25 -20.23
C SER A 167 -3.76 -5.14 -19.43
N GLY A 168 -3.52 -5.07 -18.12
CA GLY A 168 -4.29 -4.21 -17.21
C GLY A 168 -5.72 -4.70 -16.95
N ALA A 169 -6.10 -5.88 -17.45
CA ALA A 169 -7.32 -6.54 -17.04
C ALA A 169 -7.30 -6.80 -15.53
N LYS A 170 -8.45 -6.69 -14.88
CA LYS A 170 -8.66 -7.03 -13.46
C LYS A 170 -8.69 -8.55 -13.22
N ALA A 171 -7.75 -9.25 -13.86
CA ALA A 171 -7.60 -10.69 -13.82
C ALA A 171 -6.10 -11.07 -13.76
N ARG A 172 -5.81 -12.26 -13.26
CA ARG A 172 -4.46 -12.85 -13.19
C ARG A 172 -4.45 -14.24 -13.75
N ALA A 173 -3.55 -14.49 -14.69
CA ALA A 173 -3.36 -15.79 -15.32
C ALA A 173 -2.16 -16.53 -14.72
N SER A 174 -2.27 -17.85 -14.64
CA SER A 174 -1.20 -18.76 -14.19
C SER A 174 -1.29 -20.09 -14.92
N VAL A 175 -0.14 -20.73 -15.17
CA VAL A 175 -0.09 -22.10 -15.70
C VAL A 175 0.11 -23.04 -14.52
N VAL A 176 -0.81 -23.98 -14.34
CA VAL A 176 -0.85 -24.90 -13.20
C VAL A 176 -0.76 -26.34 -13.70
N GLN A 177 0.14 -27.12 -13.11
CA GLN A 177 0.20 -28.55 -13.32
C GLN A 177 -0.88 -29.24 -12.48
N VAL A 178 -1.86 -29.87 -13.12
CA VAL A 178 -3.00 -30.52 -12.46
C VAL A 178 -2.76 -31.99 -12.12
N ASP A 179 -1.86 -32.69 -12.83
CA ASP A 179 -1.48 -34.08 -12.54
C ASP A 179 -0.13 -34.50 -13.18
N SER A 180 0.14 -35.80 -13.25
CA SER A 180 1.36 -36.39 -13.84
C SER A 180 1.09 -37.10 -15.19
N SER A 181 0.00 -36.75 -15.87
CA SER A 181 -0.31 -37.28 -17.20
C SER A 181 0.56 -36.66 -18.29
N ASP A 182 0.39 -37.11 -19.53
CA ASP A 182 1.11 -36.62 -20.71
C ASP A 182 0.68 -35.19 -21.14
N VAL A 183 -0.49 -34.71 -20.66
CA VAL A 183 -1.01 -33.34 -20.83
C VAL A 183 -1.36 -32.72 -19.47
N PRO A 184 -0.36 -32.43 -18.61
CA PRO A 184 -0.61 -32.20 -17.20
C PRO A 184 -0.92 -30.73 -16.87
N PHE A 185 -0.86 -29.78 -17.80
CA PHE A 185 -1.00 -28.35 -17.49
C PHE A 185 -2.35 -27.76 -17.89
N ARG A 186 -2.79 -26.74 -17.16
CA ARG A 186 -3.91 -25.86 -17.52
C ARG A 186 -3.55 -24.40 -17.29
N LEU A 187 -4.14 -23.50 -18.06
CA LEU A 187 -4.10 -22.06 -17.85
C LEU A 187 -5.30 -21.69 -16.98
N VAL A 188 -5.03 -21.10 -15.82
CA VAL A 188 -6.02 -20.67 -14.84
C VAL A 188 -6.04 -19.16 -14.80
N ILE A 189 -7.19 -18.56 -15.04
CA ILE A 189 -7.41 -17.11 -14.97
C ILE A 189 -8.32 -16.83 -13.77
N ASN A 190 -7.83 -16.05 -12.82
CA ASN A 190 -8.56 -15.64 -11.62
C ASN A 190 -8.91 -14.17 -11.69
N ALA A 191 -10.10 -13.79 -11.22
CA ALA A 191 -10.45 -12.38 -11.01
C ALA A 191 -9.55 -11.79 -9.93
N GLU A 192 -9.12 -10.54 -10.09
CA GLU A 192 -8.32 -9.84 -9.08
C GLU A 192 -9.18 -9.43 -7.88
N ASP A 193 -10.37 -8.89 -8.16
CA ASP A 193 -11.32 -8.44 -7.14
C ASP A 193 -12.40 -9.51 -6.89
N PRO A 194 -12.76 -9.81 -5.63
CA PRO A 194 -13.86 -10.71 -5.30
C PRO A 194 -15.23 -10.10 -5.64
N GLY A 195 -16.28 -10.93 -5.58
CA GLY A 195 -17.66 -10.46 -5.74
C GLY A 195 -18.12 -10.39 -7.19
N THR A 196 -19.42 -10.24 -7.37
CA THR A 196 -20.08 -10.21 -8.68
C THR A 196 -19.62 -9.01 -9.53
N ALA A 197 -19.31 -7.89 -8.89
CA ALA A 197 -18.75 -6.70 -9.56
C ALA A 197 -17.34 -6.93 -10.15
N GLY A 198 -16.56 -7.83 -9.54
CA GLY A 198 -15.24 -8.25 -10.05
C GLY A 198 -15.31 -9.42 -11.03
N ALA A 199 -16.50 -9.97 -11.28
CA ALA A 199 -16.67 -11.06 -12.22
C ALA A 199 -16.29 -10.61 -13.64
N PHE A 200 -15.61 -11.49 -14.35
CA PHE A 200 -15.26 -11.29 -15.75
C PHE A 200 -15.77 -12.45 -16.59
N THR A 201 -15.95 -12.23 -17.88
CA THR A 201 -16.19 -13.29 -18.86
C THR A 201 -15.01 -13.34 -19.82
N VAL A 202 -14.64 -14.55 -20.25
CA VAL A 202 -13.61 -14.77 -21.26
C VAL A 202 -14.26 -15.18 -22.56
N ALA A 203 -13.94 -14.48 -23.64
CA ALA A 203 -14.37 -14.85 -24.99
C ALA A 203 -13.17 -14.82 -25.93
N PHE A 204 -13.09 -15.80 -26.83
CA PHE A 204 -12.08 -15.82 -27.88
C PHE A 204 -12.75 -15.68 -29.24
N GLY A 205 -12.42 -14.62 -29.98
CA GLY A 205 -12.86 -14.41 -31.36
C GLY A 205 -11.78 -14.87 -32.34
N ASN A 206 -12.08 -15.87 -33.17
CA ASN A 206 -11.11 -16.42 -34.12
C ASN A 206 -10.93 -15.53 -35.36
N SER A 207 -9.69 -15.48 -35.87
CA SER A 207 -9.42 -15.26 -37.30
C SER A 207 -8.84 -16.56 -37.85
N SER A 208 -9.68 -17.30 -38.57
CA SER A 208 -9.43 -18.59 -39.26
C SER A 208 -7.96 -18.89 -39.63
N PHE A 209 -7.39 -20.03 -39.18
CA PHE A 209 -6.18 -20.63 -39.79
C PHE A 209 -6.14 -22.17 -39.61
N LEU A 210 -5.84 -22.88 -40.71
CA LEU A 210 -5.44 -24.29 -40.80
C LEU A 210 -3.97 -24.32 -41.26
N SER A 211 -3.08 -25.08 -40.62
CA SER A 211 -1.71 -25.34 -41.09
C SER A 211 -1.53 -26.81 -41.53
N THR A 212 -0.65 -27.04 -42.52
CA THR A 212 -0.33 -28.35 -43.09
C THR A 212 1.13 -28.72 -42.80
N GLU A 213 1.37 -29.91 -42.24
CA GLU A 213 2.68 -30.59 -42.26
C GLU A 213 2.60 -31.86 -43.11
N THR A 214 3.62 -32.12 -43.94
CA THR A 214 3.75 -33.33 -44.77
C THR A 214 4.89 -34.21 -44.26
N ASN A 215 4.62 -35.47 -43.92
CA ASN A 215 5.64 -36.50 -43.66
C ASN A 215 5.84 -37.38 -44.91
N GLU A 216 7.08 -37.57 -45.35
CA GLU A 216 7.41 -38.59 -46.38
C GLU A 216 7.52 -39.98 -45.74
N ALA A 217 6.82 -40.98 -46.30
CA ALA A 217 6.99 -42.38 -45.97
C ALA A 217 7.44 -43.19 -47.19
N ALA A 218 8.44 -44.04 -46.97
CA ALA A 218 8.99 -44.97 -47.93
C ALA A 218 8.14 -46.27 -48.04
N GLY A 219 7.79 -46.66 -49.27
CA GLY A 219 7.80 -48.05 -49.74
C GLY A 219 6.73 -49.05 -49.25
N ALA A 220 5.61 -49.10 -49.98
CA ALA A 220 4.80 -50.26 -50.43
C ALA A 220 4.36 -51.41 -49.47
N GLY A 221 3.03 -51.59 -49.38
CA GLY A 221 2.36 -52.87 -49.07
C GLY A 221 0.83 -52.75 -49.10
N ALA A 222 0.16 -53.51 -49.98
CA ALA A 222 -1.28 -53.44 -50.22
C ALA A 222 -2.13 -53.95 -49.02
N GLY A 223 -3.01 -53.09 -48.50
CA GLY A 223 -4.02 -53.39 -47.49
C GLY A 223 -5.16 -52.35 -47.56
N THR A 224 -6.36 -52.71 -47.06
CA THR A 224 -7.51 -51.80 -46.99
C THR A 224 -7.21 -50.61 -46.08
N ASP A 225 -7.14 -49.41 -46.65
CA ASP A 225 -6.93 -48.17 -45.88
C ASP A 225 -8.18 -47.81 -45.10
N THR A 226 -8.06 -47.87 -43.77
CA THR A 226 -9.04 -47.32 -42.82
C THR A 226 -8.38 -46.08 -42.25
N ALA A 227 -8.94 -44.90 -42.50
CA ALA A 227 -8.53 -43.69 -41.79
C ALA A 227 -9.21 -43.71 -40.42
N THR A 228 -8.44 -43.98 -39.36
CA THR A 228 -8.88 -43.82 -37.97
C THR A 228 -8.58 -42.40 -37.50
N ILE A 229 -9.62 -41.70 -37.05
CA ILE A 229 -9.49 -40.55 -36.16
C ILE A 229 -9.49 -41.12 -34.73
N ASP A 230 -8.52 -40.72 -33.92
CA ASP A 230 -8.46 -41.02 -32.48
C ASP A 230 -8.72 -39.72 -31.73
N ASP A 231 -9.92 -39.62 -31.16
CA ASP A 231 -10.50 -38.43 -30.55
C ASP A 231 -10.02 -38.26 -29.09
N GLY A 232 -9.26 -39.22 -28.57
CA GLY A 232 -8.80 -39.24 -27.17
C GLY A 232 -9.90 -39.47 -26.13
N ASP A 233 -11.17 -39.63 -26.53
CA ASP A 233 -12.31 -39.96 -25.64
C ASP A 233 -12.77 -41.43 -25.72
N GLY A 234 -12.18 -42.24 -26.61
CA GLY A 234 -12.57 -43.63 -26.85
C GLY A 234 -13.57 -43.85 -27.99
N SER A 235 -14.00 -42.81 -28.70
CA SER A 235 -14.80 -42.91 -29.93
C SER A 235 -13.90 -43.12 -31.15
N THR A 236 -14.25 -44.06 -32.04
CA THR A 236 -13.55 -44.27 -33.32
C THR A 236 -14.50 -44.02 -34.47
N PHE A 237 -14.16 -43.07 -35.35
CA PHE A 237 -14.84 -42.90 -36.63
C PHE A 237 -14.05 -43.64 -37.73
N ALA A 238 -14.68 -44.65 -38.35
CA ALA A 238 -14.10 -45.38 -39.47
C ALA A 238 -14.73 -44.90 -40.79
N PHE A 239 -13.92 -44.38 -41.70
CA PHE A 239 -14.34 -44.12 -43.08
C PHE A 239 -14.01 -45.32 -43.96
N THR A 240 -15.04 -46.01 -44.46
CA THR A 240 -14.87 -47.02 -45.52
C THR A 240 -15.19 -46.37 -46.86
N SER A 241 -14.20 -46.20 -47.73
CA SER A 241 -14.46 -45.81 -49.12
C SER A 241 -14.84 -47.04 -49.95
N ALA A 242 -16.01 -47.00 -50.58
CA ALA A 242 -16.36 -47.97 -51.63
C ALA A 242 -15.67 -47.58 -52.95
N ARG A 243 -15.10 -48.57 -53.63
CA ARG A 243 -14.35 -48.44 -54.89
C ARG A 243 -15.21 -47.75 -55.97
N PRO A 244 -14.72 -46.72 -56.70
CA PRO A 244 -15.56 -45.96 -57.64
C PRO A 244 -15.81 -46.71 -58.96
N ILE A 245 -16.97 -46.47 -59.56
CA ILE A 245 -17.32 -46.88 -60.94
C ILE A 245 -16.63 -45.89 -61.92
N PRO A 246 -16.00 -46.36 -63.02
CA PRO A 246 -15.32 -45.48 -63.97
C PRO A 246 -16.25 -44.42 -64.57
N GLY A 247 -15.88 -43.14 -64.44
CA GLY A 247 -16.59 -42.00 -65.04
C GLY A 247 -17.38 -41.08 -64.10
N SER A 248 -17.24 -41.22 -62.77
CA SER A 248 -17.85 -40.30 -61.79
C SER A 248 -16.81 -39.65 -60.88
N THR A 249 -16.88 -38.33 -60.71
CA THR A 249 -16.07 -37.54 -59.77
C THR A 249 -16.70 -37.60 -58.36
N PRO A 250 -16.05 -38.16 -57.34
CA PRO A 250 -16.55 -38.07 -55.98
C PRO A 250 -16.37 -36.64 -55.44
N THR A 251 -17.38 -36.11 -54.77
CA THR A 251 -17.32 -34.83 -54.06
C THR A 251 -17.66 -35.13 -52.60
N VAL A 252 -16.75 -34.84 -51.66
CA VAL A 252 -17.03 -34.91 -50.23
C VAL A 252 -17.38 -33.49 -49.77
N LYS A 253 -18.63 -33.27 -49.34
CA LYS A 253 -19.06 -32.03 -48.69
C LYS A 253 -18.75 -32.16 -47.20
N LEU A 254 -17.95 -31.23 -46.65
CA LEU A 254 -18.00 -30.95 -45.22
C LEU A 254 -19.19 -30.02 -44.99
N ASP A 255 -20.18 -30.44 -44.21
CA ASP A 255 -21.27 -29.56 -43.79
C ASP A 255 -20.74 -28.61 -42.70
N ALA A 256 -20.38 -27.40 -43.12
CA ALA A 256 -20.20 -26.27 -42.22
C ALA A 256 -21.57 -25.79 -41.75
N VAL A 257 -21.82 -25.81 -40.43
CA VAL A 257 -23.00 -25.16 -39.83
C VAL A 257 -22.74 -23.66 -39.81
N THR A 258 -23.27 -22.96 -40.81
CA THR A 258 -23.33 -21.50 -40.87
C THR A 258 -24.77 -21.06 -40.62
N ILE A 259 -25.05 -20.39 -39.49
CA ILE A 259 -26.35 -19.76 -39.23
C ILE A 259 -26.32 -18.36 -39.85
N ALA A 260 -26.93 -18.20 -41.03
CA ALA A 260 -27.53 -16.92 -41.47
C ALA A 260 -28.46 -17.11 -42.69
N GLU A 261 -29.73 -16.77 -42.46
CA GLU A 261 -30.74 -16.24 -43.41
C GLU A 261 -30.96 -16.89 -44.80
N LYS A 262 -32.01 -17.73 -44.91
CA LYS A 262 -33.11 -17.51 -45.88
C LYS A 262 -34.32 -18.44 -45.68
N LEU A 263 -35.49 -17.82 -45.60
CA LEU A 263 -36.87 -18.34 -45.68
C LEU A 263 -37.09 -19.74 -46.29
N ALA A 264 -37.41 -20.74 -45.44
CA ALA A 264 -38.39 -21.81 -45.67
C ALA A 264 -38.59 -22.61 -44.36
N THR A 265 -39.76 -23.24 -44.19
CA THR A 265 -40.10 -24.15 -43.07
C THR A 265 -38.95 -25.09 -42.70
N PRO A 266 -38.57 -25.22 -41.40
CA PRO A 266 -37.48 -26.11 -41.02
C PRO A 266 -37.91 -27.56 -41.17
N THR A 267 -37.32 -28.28 -42.11
CA THR A 267 -37.35 -29.75 -42.19
C THR A 267 -36.03 -30.29 -41.67
N ILE A 268 -36.07 -31.08 -40.60
CA ILE A 268 -34.92 -31.85 -40.11
C ILE A 268 -34.88 -33.16 -40.90
N SER A 269 -33.74 -33.45 -41.54
CA SER A 269 -33.51 -34.71 -42.26
C SER A 269 -32.11 -35.23 -41.92
N GLY A 270 -31.99 -36.54 -41.65
CA GLY A 270 -30.70 -37.23 -41.55
C GLY A 270 -30.26 -37.66 -40.15
N ILE A 271 -31.12 -38.32 -39.37
CA ILE A 271 -30.66 -39.08 -38.20
C ILE A 271 -30.39 -40.51 -38.67
N ARG A 272 -29.11 -40.92 -38.71
CA ARG A 272 -28.70 -42.30 -38.97
C ARG A 272 -28.42 -43.03 -37.67
N ASN A 273 -28.73 -44.32 -37.64
CA ASN A 273 -28.53 -45.18 -36.49
C ASN A 273 -27.64 -46.35 -36.92
N ASP A 274 -26.33 -46.20 -36.74
CA ASP A 274 -25.35 -47.25 -37.06
C ASP A 274 -24.70 -47.72 -35.75
N ASP A 275 -25.01 -48.94 -35.31
CA ASP A 275 -24.08 -49.68 -34.46
C ASP A 275 -23.09 -50.46 -35.35
N ALA A 276 -21.87 -50.65 -34.87
CA ALA A 276 -20.77 -51.21 -35.67
C ALA A 276 -20.85 -52.73 -35.86
N ASN A 277 -21.90 -53.43 -35.38
CA ASN A 277 -21.93 -54.89 -35.34
C ASN A 277 -23.25 -55.57 -35.78
N GLY A 278 -24.27 -54.83 -36.22
CA GLY A 278 -25.36 -55.40 -37.01
C GLY A 278 -26.23 -56.44 -36.29
N ASN A 279 -26.51 -56.25 -35.00
CA ASN A 279 -27.48 -57.07 -34.25
C ASN A 279 -28.25 -56.21 -33.24
N LEU A 280 -29.31 -55.54 -33.70
CA LEU A 280 -30.36 -55.00 -32.84
C LEU A 280 -31.64 -55.83 -33.03
N GLU A 281 -31.74 -56.93 -32.29
CA GLU A 281 -33.05 -57.43 -31.88
C GLU A 281 -33.37 -56.74 -30.53
N ASP A 282 -34.00 -55.56 -30.56
CA ASP A 282 -35.01 -55.13 -29.56
C ASP A 282 -35.49 -53.67 -29.77
N LYS A 283 -36.77 -53.42 -29.42
CA LYS A 283 -37.55 -52.21 -29.75
C LYS A 283 -37.16 -50.99 -28.91
N THR A 284 -36.31 -50.12 -29.43
CA THR A 284 -36.07 -48.79 -28.85
C THR A 284 -37.17 -47.81 -29.30
N ILE A 285 -37.88 -47.19 -28.35
CA ILE A 285 -38.85 -46.11 -28.64
C ILE A 285 -38.21 -44.77 -28.33
N PHE A 286 -38.29 -43.83 -29.28
CA PHE A 286 -37.79 -42.47 -29.13
C PHE A 286 -38.95 -41.49 -28.90
N TYR A 287 -38.79 -40.65 -27.88
CA TYR A 287 -39.69 -39.54 -27.60
C TYR A 287 -38.97 -38.23 -27.85
N TYR A 288 -39.63 -37.36 -28.62
CA TYR A 288 -39.15 -36.00 -28.89
C TYR A 288 -40.17 -35.01 -28.35
N LYS A 289 -39.69 -34.04 -27.55
CA LYS A 289 -40.48 -32.88 -27.14
C LYS A 289 -39.82 -31.64 -27.72
N VAL A 290 -40.56 -30.93 -28.57
CA VAL A 290 -40.11 -29.65 -29.13
C VAL A 290 -40.84 -28.52 -28.41
N THR A 291 -40.08 -27.57 -27.90
CA THR A 291 -40.60 -26.40 -27.18
C THR A 291 -40.15 -25.14 -27.88
N ALA A 292 -41.10 -24.29 -28.26
CA ALA A 292 -40.85 -22.97 -28.82
C ALA A 292 -40.79 -21.94 -27.70
N ILE A 293 -39.74 -21.13 -27.67
CA ILE A 293 -39.47 -20.12 -26.65
C ILE A 293 -39.31 -18.77 -27.35
N ASP A 294 -39.91 -17.72 -26.82
CA ASP A 294 -39.75 -16.37 -27.37
C ASP A 294 -38.49 -15.66 -26.87
N SER A 295 -38.26 -14.44 -27.37
CA SER A 295 -37.07 -13.62 -27.06
C SER A 295 -36.98 -13.16 -25.60
N SER A 296 -38.04 -13.36 -24.79
CA SER A 296 -38.02 -13.11 -23.34
C SER A 296 -37.66 -14.37 -22.52
N GLY A 297 -37.57 -15.53 -23.18
CA GLY A 297 -37.27 -16.81 -22.54
C GLY A 297 -38.51 -17.59 -22.10
N GLU A 298 -39.72 -17.13 -22.41
CA GLU A 298 -40.98 -17.77 -22.02
C GLU A 298 -41.45 -18.80 -23.08
N THR A 299 -41.99 -19.94 -22.63
CA THR A 299 -42.44 -21.02 -23.53
C THR A 299 -43.78 -20.69 -24.16
N VAL A 300 -43.82 -20.55 -25.47
CA VAL A 300 -45.02 -20.15 -26.23
C VAL A 300 -45.73 -21.31 -26.93
N GLY A 301 -45.14 -22.52 -26.92
CA GLY A 301 -45.80 -23.75 -27.36
C GLY A 301 -44.92 -24.99 -27.18
N SER A 302 -45.53 -26.15 -26.91
CA SER A 302 -44.83 -27.43 -26.82
C SER A 302 -45.62 -28.56 -27.45
N GLU A 303 -44.96 -29.39 -28.27
CA GLU A 303 -45.55 -30.59 -28.87
C GLU A 303 -44.69 -31.82 -28.52
N ILE A 304 -45.35 -32.91 -28.10
CA ILE A 304 -44.71 -34.19 -27.78
C ILE A 304 -45.07 -35.16 -28.89
N VAL A 305 -44.06 -35.74 -29.55
CA VAL A 305 -44.25 -36.73 -30.60
C VAL A 305 -43.58 -38.03 -30.18
N SER A 306 -44.39 -39.10 -30.09
CA SER A 306 -43.92 -40.47 -29.85
C SER A 306 -43.93 -41.24 -31.16
N GLN A 307 -42.84 -41.93 -31.50
CA GLN A 307 -42.81 -42.85 -32.65
C GLN A 307 -42.39 -44.25 -32.22
N ASN A 308 -43.14 -45.26 -32.66
CA ASN A 308 -42.92 -46.66 -32.33
C ASN A 308 -42.11 -47.36 -33.44
N THR A 309 -41.09 -48.13 -33.06
CA THR A 309 -40.17 -48.82 -33.97
C THR A 309 -40.80 -50.07 -34.57
N GLY A 310 -40.81 -50.14 -35.90
CA GLY A 310 -41.22 -51.29 -36.69
C GLY A 310 -40.00 -52.05 -37.21
N ASP A 311 -40.00 -53.34 -36.91
CA ASP A 311 -39.02 -54.39 -37.20
C ASP A 311 -38.62 -54.45 -38.69
N GLY A 312 -37.32 -54.37 -38.98
CA GLY A 312 -36.78 -54.59 -40.34
C GLY A 312 -35.65 -53.63 -40.70
N GLY A 313 -34.42 -54.16 -40.76
CA GLY A 313 -33.23 -53.45 -41.20
C GLY A 313 -33.39 -52.82 -42.58
N GLY A 314 -33.38 -51.49 -42.61
CA GLY A 314 -33.33 -50.66 -43.81
C GLY A 314 -33.34 -49.17 -43.42
N ASP A 315 -32.53 -48.36 -44.12
CA ASP A 315 -32.45 -46.90 -43.96
C ASP A 315 -33.88 -46.28 -44.00
N GLN A 316 -34.37 -45.79 -42.86
CA GLN A 316 -35.66 -45.11 -42.76
C GLN A 316 -35.44 -43.64 -42.39
N SER A 317 -35.74 -42.73 -43.32
CA SER A 317 -35.69 -41.28 -43.10
C SER A 317 -37.06 -40.79 -42.61
N ASN A 318 -37.19 -40.44 -41.33
CA ASN A 318 -38.44 -39.90 -40.79
C ASN A 318 -38.47 -38.37 -40.85
N ILE A 319 -39.53 -37.82 -41.45
CA ILE A 319 -39.76 -36.36 -41.57
C ILE A 319 -40.73 -35.92 -40.47
N LEU A 320 -40.25 -35.12 -39.52
CA LEU A 320 -41.09 -34.47 -38.52
C LEU A 320 -41.58 -33.11 -39.05
N THR A 321 -42.89 -32.93 -39.16
CA THR A 321 -43.51 -31.66 -39.59
C THR A 321 -44.19 -30.99 -38.40
N ILE A 322 -43.70 -29.82 -37.99
CA ILE A 322 -44.29 -29.07 -36.87
C ILE A 322 -45.33 -28.07 -37.42
N GLY A 323 -46.53 -28.07 -36.84
CA GLY A 323 -47.60 -27.14 -37.20
C GLY A 323 -47.25 -25.70 -36.80
N ARG A 324 -47.66 -24.72 -37.61
CA ARG A 324 -47.28 -23.31 -37.45
C ARG A 324 -47.77 -22.71 -36.12
N VAL A 325 -46.87 -22.51 -35.15
CA VAL A 325 -47.18 -21.87 -33.86
C VAL A 325 -46.98 -20.35 -33.97
N ALA A 326 -48.05 -19.65 -34.37
CA ALA A 326 -48.22 -18.18 -34.33
C ALA A 326 -47.24 -17.29 -35.15
N ASN A 327 -47.67 -16.04 -35.42
CA ASN A 327 -47.03 -15.07 -36.33
C ASN A 327 -45.87 -14.26 -35.68
N ASN A 328 -45.02 -14.87 -34.85
CA ASN A 328 -43.90 -14.15 -34.23
C ASN A 328 -42.58 -14.53 -34.90
N THR A 329 -41.74 -13.55 -35.27
CA THR A 329 -40.56 -13.76 -36.14
C THR A 329 -39.29 -14.15 -35.38
N ASP A 330 -39.27 -14.05 -34.06
CA ASP A 330 -38.10 -14.38 -33.22
C ASP A 330 -38.47 -15.45 -32.19
N LEU A 331 -38.45 -16.73 -32.61
CA LEU A 331 -38.63 -17.88 -31.73
C LEU A 331 -37.39 -18.77 -31.75
N THR A 332 -36.93 -19.21 -30.58
CA THR A 332 -35.89 -20.22 -30.42
C THR A 332 -36.54 -21.56 -30.08
N TYR A 333 -36.22 -22.62 -30.83
CA TYR A 333 -36.78 -23.96 -30.61
C TYR A 333 -35.78 -24.84 -29.86
N LYS A 334 -36.20 -25.40 -28.72
CA LYS A 334 -35.42 -26.40 -27.99
C LYS A 334 -36.02 -27.78 -28.20
N ILE A 335 -35.18 -28.73 -28.60
CA ILE A 335 -35.57 -30.13 -28.81
C ILE A 335 -34.99 -30.95 -27.68
N TYR A 336 -35.87 -31.60 -26.93
CA TYR A 336 -35.50 -32.59 -25.93
C TYR A 336 -35.79 -33.96 -26.51
N TRP A 337 -34.83 -34.87 -26.38
CA TRP A 337 -35.03 -36.25 -26.77
C TRP A 337 -34.74 -37.15 -25.58
N SER A 338 -35.49 -38.23 -25.49
CA SER A 338 -35.22 -39.33 -24.57
C SER A 338 -35.50 -40.62 -25.31
N TYR A 339 -34.74 -41.65 -24.98
CA TYR A 339 -35.03 -43.00 -25.43
C TYR A 339 -35.25 -43.88 -24.20
N THR A 340 -36.12 -44.86 -24.34
CA THR A 340 -36.28 -45.91 -23.33
C THR A 340 -35.86 -47.21 -24.00
N ALA A 341 -34.75 -47.80 -23.54
CA ALA A 341 -34.42 -49.17 -23.85
C ALA A 341 -35.16 -50.05 -22.82
N ASP A 342 -36.21 -50.73 -23.25
CA ASP A 342 -36.97 -51.65 -22.39
C ASP A 342 -36.19 -52.97 -22.31
N PHE A 343 -35.30 -53.09 -21.33
CA PHE A 343 -34.76 -54.39 -20.95
C PHE A 343 -35.70 -55.02 -19.93
N SER A 344 -36.77 -55.66 -20.41
CA SER A 344 -37.54 -56.54 -19.53
C SER A 344 -38.06 -57.78 -20.25
N ASP A 345 -37.33 -58.87 -20.08
CA ASP A 345 -38.01 -60.12 -19.78
C ASP A 345 -38.39 -60.07 -18.29
N SER A 346 -39.68 -60.26 -18.00
CA SER A 346 -40.31 -60.47 -16.69
C SER A 346 -40.74 -59.25 -15.83
N ILE A 347 -42.06 -59.00 -15.95
CA ILE A 347 -43.02 -58.74 -14.85
C ILE A 347 -43.21 -57.30 -14.32
N VAL A 348 -44.33 -56.72 -14.80
CA VAL A 348 -45.43 -56.08 -14.06
C VAL A 348 -45.19 -54.72 -13.37
N GLY A 349 -45.73 -53.69 -14.02
CA GLY A 349 -46.60 -52.68 -13.39
C GLY A 349 -45.92 -51.63 -12.51
N GLY A 350 -45.68 -50.44 -13.05
CA GLY A 350 -45.27 -49.29 -12.25
C GLY A 350 -45.25 -47.99 -13.04
N THR A 351 -45.86 -46.96 -12.45
CA THR A 351 -46.24 -45.66 -13.01
C THR A 351 -45.05 -44.73 -13.32
N VAL A 352 -45.25 -43.85 -14.29
CA VAL A 352 -44.41 -42.69 -14.67
C VAL A 352 -43.97 -41.86 -13.45
N VAL A 353 -42.67 -41.59 -13.31
CA VAL A 353 -42.11 -40.50 -12.49
C VAL A 353 -40.96 -39.80 -13.25
N ASP A 354 -41.02 -38.49 -13.25
CA ASP A 354 -40.24 -37.43 -13.93
C ASP A 354 -38.69 -37.49 -13.69
N PRO A 355 -37.81 -37.31 -14.70
CA PRO A 355 -36.37 -37.27 -14.48
C PRO A 355 -35.84 -35.83 -14.36
N GLY A 356 -35.67 -35.39 -13.13
CA GLY A 356 -34.68 -34.36 -12.79
C GLY A 356 -33.72 -34.93 -11.76
N THR A 357 -32.46 -35.20 -12.13
CA THR A 357 -31.22 -35.15 -11.30
C THR A 357 -29.99 -35.70 -12.05
N ASP A 358 -28.85 -35.02 -11.86
CA ASP A 358 -27.50 -35.30 -12.35
C ASP A 358 -26.92 -36.69 -11.99
N ILE A 359 -26.06 -37.26 -12.85
CA ILE A 359 -25.16 -38.36 -12.50
C ILE A 359 -23.74 -38.13 -13.06
N VAL A 360 -22.76 -38.22 -12.15
CA VAL A 360 -21.29 -38.13 -12.31
C VAL A 360 -20.68 -39.53 -12.41
N ALA A 361 -19.67 -39.75 -13.28
CA ALA A 361 -18.42 -40.53 -13.09
C ALA A 361 -17.90 -41.27 -14.35
N ASN A 362 -16.58 -41.17 -14.62
CA ASN A 362 -15.80 -41.87 -15.66
C ASN A 362 -14.79 -42.86 -15.02
N PRO A 363 -14.39 -43.96 -15.71
CA PRO A 363 -13.04 -44.53 -15.59
C PRO A 363 -12.29 -44.68 -16.94
N THR A 364 -10.96 -44.64 -16.87
CA THR A 364 -9.94 -44.48 -17.94
C THR A 364 -9.28 -45.81 -18.38
N VAL A 365 -8.77 -45.91 -19.62
CA VAL A 365 -7.64 -46.80 -20.03
C VAL A 365 -6.78 -46.12 -21.14
N THR A 366 -5.46 -46.36 -21.15
CA THR A 366 -4.38 -45.65 -21.91
C THR A 366 -3.52 -46.62 -22.74
N PHE A 367 -2.93 -46.21 -23.89
CA PHE A 367 -1.63 -46.72 -24.43
C PHE A 367 -0.86 -45.71 -25.33
N THR A 368 0.47 -45.89 -25.44
CA THR A 368 1.55 -44.97 -25.89
C THR A 368 2.37 -45.47 -27.10
N HIS A 369 2.96 -44.59 -27.95
CA HIS A 369 4.32 -44.77 -28.58
C HIS A 369 4.89 -43.51 -29.31
N THR A 370 6.22 -43.44 -29.48
CA THR A 370 7.08 -42.23 -29.69
C THR A 370 8.05 -42.32 -30.92
N LEU A 371 8.69 -41.18 -31.29
CA LEU A 371 9.95 -40.88 -32.06
C LEU A 371 9.81 -40.43 -33.54
N ASP A 372 10.64 -39.57 -34.16
CA ASP A 372 11.56 -38.43 -33.84
C ASP A 372 12.27 -38.02 -35.18
N GLY A 373 12.56 -36.73 -35.44
CA GLY A 373 13.66 -36.28 -36.36
C GLY A 373 13.36 -35.19 -37.42
N GLU A 374 14.15 -34.10 -37.41
CA GLU A 374 13.98 -32.77 -38.08
C GLU A 374 14.59 -32.60 -39.50
N ALA A 375 14.10 -31.61 -40.30
CA ALA A 375 14.88 -30.48 -40.87
C ALA A 375 14.08 -29.57 -41.87
N GLU A 376 14.58 -28.32 -41.97
CA GLU A 376 14.07 -27.02 -42.46
C GLU A 376 13.90 -26.80 -44.01
N VAL A 377 13.11 -25.79 -44.44
CA VAL A 377 13.48 -24.62 -45.31
C VAL A 377 12.29 -23.85 -45.97
N THR A 378 12.10 -22.60 -45.50
CA THR A 378 11.70 -21.27 -46.08
C THR A 378 10.43 -20.95 -46.92
N PRO A 379 9.90 -19.69 -46.82
CA PRO A 379 8.52 -19.31 -47.10
C PRO A 379 8.27 -18.67 -48.48
N ILE A 380 7.00 -18.63 -48.93
CA ILE A 380 6.56 -17.91 -50.14
C ILE A 380 5.44 -16.90 -49.81
N THR A 381 5.54 -15.71 -50.41
CA THR A 381 4.75 -14.49 -50.15
C THR A 381 3.35 -14.51 -50.81
N PRO A 382 2.31 -13.88 -50.23
CA PRO A 382 0.94 -13.92 -50.76
C PRO A 382 0.74 -13.09 -52.04
N GLY A 383 0.03 -13.65 -53.05
CA GLY A 383 -0.54 -12.84 -54.15
C GLY A 383 -0.43 -13.36 -55.59
N ALA A 384 0.02 -14.58 -55.86
CA ALA A 384 0.02 -15.13 -57.23
C ALA A 384 -1.21 -16.02 -57.50
N SER A 385 -1.95 -15.69 -58.56
CA SER A 385 -3.05 -16.51 -59.13
C SER A 385 -2.48 -17.84 -59.68
N PRO A 386 -3.22 -18.97 -59.60
CA PRO A 386 -2.62 -20.30 -59.65
C PRO A 386 -2.24 -20.69 -61.08
N THR A 387 -0.95 -20.58 -61.42
CA THR A 387 -0.39 -21.34 -62.54
C THR A 387 0.21 -22.64 -62.02
N THR A 388 -0.50 -23.73 -62.32
CA THR A 388 -0.07 -25.14 -62.35
C THR A 388 1.31 -25.45 -61.79
N ALA A 389 1.34 -26.03 -60.59
CA ALA A 389 2.46 -26.81 -60.09
C ALA A 389 1.99 -28.23 -59.75
N THR A 390 2.83 -29.16 -60.17
CA THR A 390 2.69 -30.61 -60.16
C THR A 390 2.55 -31.17 -58.75
N GLN A 391 1.33 -31.57 -58.38
CA GLN A 391 0.98 -32.81 -57.65
C GLN A 391 -0.49 -32.79 -57.22
N GLY A 392 -1.32 -33.53 -57.97
CA GLY A 392 -2.47 -34.28 -57.46
C GLY A 392 -3.73 -33.58 -56.92
N TYR A 393 -3.71 -32.35 -56.44
CA TYR A 393 -4.92 -31.72 -55.86
C TYR A 393 -4.96 -30.18 -55.97
N THR A 394 -6.13 -29.59 -55.72
CA THR A 394 -6.38 -28.14 -55.66
C THR A 394 -7.27 -27.84 -54.45
N ILE A 395 -6.86 -26.90 -53.59
CA ILE A 395 -7.63 -26.45 -52.42
C ILE A 395 -8.24 -25.09 -52.75
N ASP A 396 -9.57 -24.99 -52.63
CA ASP A 396 -10.31 -23.74 -52.76
C ASP A 396 -10.67 -23.20 -51.37
N PHE A 397 -10.00 -22.12 -50.98
CA PHE A 397 -10.11 -21.52 -49.65
C PHE A 397 -11.39 -20.69 -49.45
N ASP A 398 -12.07 -20.27 -50.53
CA ASP A 398 -13.33 -19.51 -50.43
C ASP A 398 -14.54 -20.44 -50.20
N THR A 399 -14.41 -21.71 -50.60
CA THR A 399 -15.52 -22.69 -50.54
C THR A 399 -15.25 -23.87 -49.60
N GLY A 400 -14.04 -23.97 -49.03
CA GLY A 400 -13.65 -25.06 -48.13
C GLY A 400 -13.61 -26.44 -48.82
N THR A 401 -13.40 -26.49 -50.13
CA THR A 401 -13.36 -27.76 -50.88
C THR A 401 -11.95 -28.14 -51.33
N VAL A 402 -11.62 -29.42 -51.15
CA VAL A 402 -10.39 -30.05 -51.68
C VAL A 402 -10.75 -30.91 -52.88
N ARG A 403 -10.12 -30.68 -54.02
CA ARG A 403 -10.31 -31.47 -55.25
C ARG A 403 -9.07 -32.29 -55.54
N PHE A 404 -9.21 -33.62 -55.61
CA PHE A 404 -8.15 -34.53 -56.05
C PHE A 404 -8.28 -34.78 -57.57
N ASN A 405 -7.20 -34.67 -58.31
CA ASN A 405 -7.19 -34.75 -59.78
C ASN A 405 -6.56 -36.03 -60.35
N ASP A 406 -6.26 -37.05 -59.52
CA ASP A 406 -5.76 -38.34 -60.02
C ASP A 406 -6.39 -39.55 -59.32
N THR A 407 -6.40 -40.68 -60.04
CA THR A 407 -7.05 -41.96 -59.72
C THR A 407 -6.17 -42.88 -58.87
N GLN A 408 -5.02 -42.39 -58.39
CA GLN A 408 -4.06 -43.10 -57.54
C GLN A 408 -3.64 -42.16 -56.40
N ALA A 409 -4.52 -41.99 -55.40
CA ALA A 409 -4.20 -41.20 -54.21
C ALA A 409 -3.63 -42.12 -53.11
N GLU A 410 -2.39 -41.85 -52.70
CA GLU A 410 -1.85 -42.31 -51.41
C GLU A 410 -2.52 -41.53 -50.27
N ALA A 411 -2.65 -42.16 -49.09
CA ALA A 411 -3.43 -41.66 -47.96
C ALA A 411 -3.04 -40.23 -47.53
N VAL A 412 -3.96 -39.28 -47.71
CA VAL A 412 -3.84 -37.92 -47.17
C VAL A 412 -4.44 -37.91 -45.76
N ARG A 413 -3.62 -37.72 -44.72
CA ARG A 413 -4.09 -37.46 -43.36
C ARG A 413 -4.42 -35.97 -43.20
N LEU A 414 -5.68 -35.66 -42.92
CA LEU A 414 -6.13 -34.35 -42.45
C LEU A 414 -6.23 -34.43 -40.92
N THR A 415 -5.29 -33.84 -40.20
CA THR A 415 -5.38 -33.73 -38.74
C THR A 415 -6.18 -32.48 -38.39
N TYR A 416 -7.36 -32.67 -37.80
CA TYR A 416 -8.10 -31.57 -37.18
C TYR A 416 -7.49 -31.35 -35.79
N GLN A 417 -6.59 -30.37 -35.64
CA GLN A 417 -6.20 -29.93 -34.31
C GLN A 417 -7.40 -29.19 -33.69
N HIS A 418 -7.89 -29.67 -32.54
CA HIS A 418 -8.73 -28.87 -31.64
C HIS A 418 -7.86 -27.75 -31.03
N GLY A 419 -7.36 -26.84 -31.86
CA GLY A 419 -6.67 -25.62 -31.47
C GLY A 419 -7.70 -24.58 -31.08
N GLY A 420 -8.36 -24.76 -29.94
CA GLY A 420 -9.29 -23.78 -29.37
C GLY A 420 -8.92 -23.50 -27.91
N LEU A 421 -8.64 -22.24 -27.58
CA LEU A 421 -8.60 -21.78 -26.19
C LEU A 421 -10.04 -21.74 -25.66
N ASP A 422 -10.54 -22.88 -25.21
CA ASP A 422 -11.81 -22.97 -24.50
C ASP A 422 -11.58 -22.77 -23.00
N PHE A 423 -12.42 -21.95 -22.38
CA PHE A 423 -12.36 -21.60 -20.97
C PHE A 423 -13.66 -22.01 -20.29
N GLN A 424 -13.54 -22.88 -19.29
CA GLN A 424 -14.65 -23.32 -18.47
C GLN A 424 -14.60 -22.60 -17.12
N GLU A 425 -15.74 -22.09 -16.66
CA GLU A 425 -15.84 -21.47 -15.35
C GLU A 425 -15.69 -22.56 -14.27
N SER A 426 -14.62 -22.47 -13.47
CA SER A 426 -14.34 -23.40 -12.37
C SER A 426 -14.83 -22.88 -11.02
N GLN A 427 -15.01 -21.57 -10.88
CA GLN A 427 -15.54 -20.94 -9.68
C GLN A 427 -16.35 -19.70 -10.04
N THR A 428 -17.59 -19.64 -9.60
CA THR A 428 -18.44 -18.45 -9.75
C THR A 428 -18.03 -17.36 -8.77
N ALA A 429 -18.03 -16.11 -9.23
CA ALA A 429 -17.98 -14.97 -8.33
C ALA A 429 -19.29 -14.84 -7.54
N GLN A 430 -19.18 -14.62 -6.24
CA GLN A 430 -20.31 -14.39 -5.36
C GLN A 430 -19.98 -13.27 -4.39
N ASP A 431 -20.98 -12.51 -3.98
CA ASP A 431 -20.81 -11.43 -2.99
C ASP A 431 -20.82 -12.00 -1.56
N ALA A 432 -20.18 -11.28 -0.64
CA ALA A 432 -20.31 -11.50 0.79
C ALA A 432 -21.71 -11.09 1.25
N ILE A 433 -22.34 -11.95 2.05
CA ILE A 433 -23.68 -11.70 2.61
C ILE A 433 -23.57 -11.75 4.13
N LEU A 434 -23.96 -10.65 4.77
CA LEU A 434 -23.96 -10.51 6.22
C LEU A 434 -25.37 -10.16 6.71
N LYS A 435 -25.70 -10.58 7.92
CA LYS A 435 -26.87 -10.10 8.65
C LYS A 435 -26.44 -9.24 9.81
N LEU A 436 -26.96 -8.01 9.86
CA LEU A 436 -26.75 -7.08 10.96
C LEU A 436 -27.94 -7.11 11.91
N GLY A 437 -27.67 -7.21 13.21
CA GLY A 437 -28.67 -7.29 14.27
C GLY A 437 -29.04 -8.72 14.68
N THR A 438 -29.95 -8.86 15.65
CA THR A 438 -30.42 -10.15 16.16
C THR A 438 -31.92 -10.31 15.98
N GLY A 439 -32.39 -11.56 15.85
CA GLY A 439 -33.81 -11.89 15.80
C GLY A 439 -34.55 -11.34 14.57
N SER A 440 -35.83 -11.01 14.73
CA SER A 440 -36.72 -10.59 13.63
C SER A 440 -36.44 -9.19 13.07
N THR A 441 -35.55 -8.42 13.68
CA THR A 441 -35.15 -7.07 13.23
C THR A 441 -33.82 -7.06 12.49
N SER A 442 -33.21 -8.23 12.25
CA SER A 442 -31.98 -8.31 11.46
C SER A 442 -32.26 -8.04 9.98
N PHE A 443 -31.35 -7.36 9.30
CA PHE A 443 -31.42 -7.18 7.85
C PHE A 443 -30.13 -7.64 7.16
N SER A 444 -30.26 -8.11 5.92
CA SER A 444 -29.14 -8.60 5.13
C SER A 444 -28.44 -7.46 4.39
N ILE A 445 -27.12 -7.53 4.33
CA ILE A 445 -26.23 -6.59 3.67
C ILE A 445 -25.36 -7.39 2.71
N THR A 446 -25.30 -6.95 1.47
CA THR A 446 -24.46 -7.55 0.43
C THR A 446 -23.24 -6.66 0.19
N LYS A 447 -22.05 -7.26 0.12
CA LYS A 447 -20.79 -6.57 -0.15
C LYS A 447 -19.99 -7.36 -1.19
N ASN A 448 -19.35 -6.66 -2.11
CA ASN A 448 -18.50 -7.29 -3.14
C ASN A 448 -17.15 -7.80 -2.58
N SER A 449 -16.77 -7.42 -1.36
CA SER A 449 -15.47 -7.79 -0.77
C SER A 449 -15.62 -8.37 0.64
N ASN A 450 -14.64 -9.21 1.01
CA ASN A 450 -14.46 -9.69 2.39
C ASN A 450 -13.79 -8.64 3.30
N THR A 451 -13.25 -7.56 2.74
CA THR A 451 -12.79 -6.39 3.49
C THR A 451 -13.80 -5.27 3.31
N ILE A 452 -14.54 -4.97 4.37
CA ILE A 452 -15.66 -4.03 4.38
C ILE A 452 -15.25 -2.79 5.16
N THR A 453 -15.17 -1.65 4.49
CA THR A 453 -14.72 -0.37 5.06
C THR A 453 -15.83 0.68 5.15
N ASP A 454 -17.01 0.37 4.61
CA ASP A 454 -18.10 1.31 4.38
C ASP A 454 -19.41 0.89 5.10
N LEU A 455 -19.35 -0.10 5.98
CA LEU A 455 -20.51 -0.54 6.77
C LEU A 455 -20.75 0.38 7.96
N PHE A 456 -19.69 0.70 8.71
CA PHE A 456 -19.73 1.70 9.76
C PHE A 456 -18.58 2.68 9.52
N GLU A 457 -18.86 3.96 9.71
CA GLU A 457 -17.83 5.00 9.58
C GLU A 457 -16.67 4.70 10.54
N GLY A 458 -15.45 4.74 10.02
CA GLY A 458 -14.23 4.48 10.80
C GLY A 458 -14.00 3.02 11.21
N VAL A 459 -14.82 2.06 10.77
CA VAL A 459 -14.62 0.63 11.08
C VAL A 459 -14.31 -0.17 9.83
N THR A 460 -13.23 -0.95 9.89
CA THR A 460 -12.90 -1.94 8.84
C THR A 460 -13.14 -3.34 9.38
N ILE A 461 -13.93 -4.13 8.67
CA ILE A 461 -14.27 -5.51 9.02
C ILE A 461 -13.66 -6.42 7.97
N ASN A 462 -12.85 -7.40 8.40
CA ASN A 462 -12.32 -8.45 7.54
C ASN A 462 -13.01 -9.77 7.87
N LEU A 463 -13.75 -10.31 6.89
CA LEU A 463 -14.42 -11.59 6.99
C LEU A 463 -13.43 -12.70 6.70
N VAL A 464 -13.32 -13.65 7.61
CA VAL A 464 -12.38 -14.78 7.51
C VAL A 464 -13.14 -16.08 7.19
N LYS A 465 -14.32 -16.26 7.79
CA LYS A 465 -15.12 -17.48 7.65
C LYS A 465 -16.62 -17.16 7.67
N ALA A 466 -17.40 -17.90 6.88
CA ALA A 466 -18.85 -17.88 6.98
C ALA A 466 -19.34 -18.83 8.09
N ASP A 467 -20.25 -18.33 8.93
CA ASP A 467 -20.97 -19.11 9.94
C ASP A 467 -22.39 -18.55 10.09
N LYS A 468 -23.36 -19.29 9.55
CA LYS A 468 -24.79 -18.93 9.54
C LYS A 468 -25.45 -19.06 10.93
N THR A 469 -24.76 -19.66 11.89
CA THR A 469 -25.34 -20.07 13.18
C THR A 469 -24.82 -19.28 14.35
N ALA A 470 -23.59 -18.75 14.26
CA ALA A 470 -22.94 -18.02 15.34
C ALA A 470 -23.01 -16.49 15.11
N PRO A 471 -23.87 -15.75 15.85
CA PRO A 471 -23.80 -14.30 15.85
C PRO A 471 -22.51 -13.82 16.52
N ILE A 472 -21.74 -13.00 15.83
CA ILE A 472 -20.48 -12.42 16.32
C ILE A 472 -20.74 -10.99 16.77
N THR A 473 -20.28 -10.65 17.97
CA THR A 473 -20.39 -9.29 18.50
C THR A 473 -19.10 -8.53 18.22
N ILE A 474 -19.25 -7.41 17.53
CA ILE A 474 -18.22 -6.39 17.35
C ILE A 474 -18.42 -5.34 18.43
N SER A 475 -17.37 -5.05 19.19
CA SER A 475 -17.38 -4.02 20.23
C SER A 475 -16.34 -2.96 19.91
N VAL A 476 -16.77 -1.73 19.72
CA VAL A 476 -15.93 -0.55 19.58
C VAL A 476 -15.93 0.20 20.91
N ALA A 477 -14.75 0.47 21.46
CA ALA A 477 -14.57 1.19 22.71
C ALA A 477 -13.36 2.12 22.63
N THR A 478 -13.31 3.16 23.47
CA THR A 478 -12.12 4.00 23.60
C THR A 478 -10.96 3.19 24.17
N ASP A 479 -9.76 3.32 23.59
CA ASP A 479 -8.56 2.56 23.94
C ASP A 479 -7.85 3.16 25.17
N THR A 480 -8.48 3.00 26.34
CA THR A 480 -7.96 3.55 27.61
C THR A 480 -6.70 2.82 28.09
N ALA A 481 -6.48 1.60 27.60
CA ALA A 481 -5.27 0.82 27.88
C ALA A 481 -4.04 1.44 27.23
N ASP A 482 -4.13 1.87 25.97
CA ASP A 482 -3.02 2.52 25.26
C ASP A 482 -2.66 3.88 25.86
N VAL A 483 -3.67 4.66 26.29
CA VAL A 483 -3.47 5.91 27.04
C VAL A 483 -2.73 5.65 28.36
N THR A 484 -3.18 4.64 29.13
CA THR A 484 -2.51 4.24 30.38
C THR A 484 -1.07 3.80 30.14
N GLY A 485 -0.83 3.03 29.07
CA GLY A 485 0.50 2.62 28.65
C GLY A 485 1.39 3.81 28.28
N SER A 486 0.83 4.82 27.60
CA SER A 486 1.54 6.04 27.21
C SER A 486 1.92 6.90 28.43
N VAL A 487 1.02 7.05 29.40
CA VAL A 487 1.31 7.75 30.67
C VAL A 487 2.39 6.99 31.46
N ASN A 488 2.31 5.66 31.58
CA ASN A 488 3.35 4.87 32.25
C ASN A 488 4.72 5.02 31.58
N LYS A 489 4.79 4.94 30.25
CA LYS A 489 6.06 5.15 29.51
C LYS A 489 6.66 6.54 29.78
N PHE A 490 5.82 7.57 29.89
CA PHE A 490 6.25 8.90 30.24
C PHE A 490 6.83 8.96 31.67
N LEU A 491 6.12 8.41 32.66
CA LEU A 491 6.60 8.37 34.04
C LEU A 491 7.88 7.52 34.18
N ASP A 492 7.98 6.39 33.48
CA ASP A 492 9.16 5.54 33.47
C ASP A 492 10.37 6.28 32.86
N ALA A 493 10.17 7.04 31.79
CA ALA A 493 11.23 7.86 31.21
C ALA A 493 11.72 8.93 32.19
N LEU A 494 10.81 9.59 32.92
CA LEU A 494 11.16 10.54 33.97
C LEU A 494 11.94 9.87 35.12
N ASN A 495 11.48 8.69 35.56
CA ASN A 495 12.15 7.92 36.60
C ASN A 495 13.56 7.47 36.20
N LYS A 496 13.79 7.14 34.92
CA LYS A 496 15.14 6.84 34.41
C LYS A 496 16.07 8.06 34.48
N VAL A 497 15.56 9.26 34.16
CA VAL A 497 16.33 10.51 34.35
C VAL A 497 16.65 10.72 35.82
N ASN A 498 15.67 10.56 36.71
CA ASN A 498 15.90 10.71 38.15
C ASN A 498 16.92 9.72 38.71
N ALA A 499 16.82 8.46 38.32
CA ALA A 499 17.74 7.39 38.72
C ALA A 499 19.17 7.69 38.22
N PHE A 500 19.33 8.11 36.96
CA PHE A 500 20.62 8.51 36.44
C PHE A 500 21.21 9.69 37.22
N ILE A 501 20.41 10.72 37.49
CA ILE A 501 20.89 11.88 38.26
C ILE A 501 21.30 11.44 39.67
N GLU A 502 20.51 10.60 40.33
CA GLU A 502 20.82 10.07 41.67
C GLU A 502 22.12 9.26 41.67
N GLU A 503 22.30 8.36 40.70
CA GLU A 503 23.51 7.56 40.52
C GLU A 503 24.75 8.41 40.21
N GLN A 504 24.59 9.55 39.53
CA GLN A 504 25.72 10.41 39.17
C GLN A 504 25.95 11.56 40.15
N SER A 505 25.02 11.84 41.07
CA SER A 505 25.11 12.96 42.03
C SER A 505 25.22 12.51 43.49
N PHE A 506 25.45 11.22 43.77
CA PHE A 506 25.50 10.70 45.15
C PHE A 506 26.76 11.14 45.90
N PHE A 507 26.65 11.11 47.24
CA PHE A 507 27.76 11.24 48.19
C PHE A 507 27.61 10.15 49.24
N ASP A 508 28.59 9.25 49.35
CA ASP A 508 28.65 8.25 50.40
C ASP A 508 29.42 8.83 51.60
N VAL A 509 28.75 8.95 52.75
CA VAL A 509 29.33 9.52 53.98
C VAL A 509 30.36 8.60 54.65
N ASP A 510 30.29 7.29 54.40
CA ASP A 510 31.11 6.28 55.06
C ASP A 510 32.39 6.02 54.27
N THR A 511 32.32 5.97 52.94
CA THR A 511 33.49 5.78 52.07
C THR A 511 34.10 7.09 51.58
N GLY A 512 33.32 8.19 51.58
CA GLY A 512 33.71 9.45 50.97
C GLY A 512 33.62 9.45 49.43
N ASP A 513 33.07 8.38 48.84
CA ASP A 513 32.91 8.26 47.39
C ASP A 513 31.82 9.20 46.87
N THR A 514 32.03 9.73 45.67
CA THR A 514 31.11 10.70 45.05
C THR A 514 30.80 10.33 43.62
N GLY A 515 29.55 10.56 43.20
CA GLY A 515 29.19 10.53 41.79
C GLY A 515 29.90 11.63 41.00
N ALA A 516 30.19 11.37 39.72
CA ALA A 516 30.98 12.26 38.87
C ALA A 516 30.32 13.61 38.55
N LEU A 517 29.00 13.73 38.73
CA LEU A 517 28.22 14.96 38.54
C LEU A 517 27.77 15.60 39.86
N ILE A 518 28.37 15.21 40.99
CA ILE A 518 28.07 15.84 42.28
C ILE A 518 28.32 17.36 42.22
N GLY A 519 27.35 18.14 42.69
CA GLY A 519 27.45 19.60 42.71
C GLY A 519 27.30 20.30 41.35
N ASP A 520 27.00 19.57 40.27
CA ASP A 520 26.79 20.18 38.96
C ASP A 520 25.47 20.97 38.90
N PRO A 521 25.49 22.30 38.64
CA PRO A 521 24.30 23.14 38.68
C PRO A 521 23.30 22.85 37.55
N ASN A 522 23.75 22.31 36.42
CA ASN A 522 22.88 22.00 35.28
C ASN A 522 21.99 20.81 35.60
N VAL A 523 22.54 19.79 36.26
CA VAL A 523 21.81 18.60 36.70
C VAL A 523 20.68 18.97 37.68
N PHE A 524 20.97 19.83 38.66
CA PHE A 524 19.94 20.33 39.59
C PHE A 524 18.86 21.16 38.88
N THR A 525 19.27 22.03 37.94
CA THR A 525 18.33 22.87 37.18
C THR A 525 17.37 22.02 36.35
N ILE A 526 17.89 20.99 35.67
CA ILE A 526 17.10 20.05 34.88
C ILE A 526 16.10 19.32 35.77
N ARG A 527 16.56 18.70 36.88
CA ARG A 527 15.69 17.97 37.80
C ARG A 527 14.57 18.84 38.38
N ASN A 528 14.91 20.06 38.82
CA ASN A 528 13.93 20.98 39.40
C ASN A 528 12.92 21.47 38.36
N ARG A 529 13.35 21.73 37.12
CA ARG A 529 12.45 22.18 36.05
C ARG A 529 11.52 21.05 35.58
N ILE A 530 12.03 19.83 35.44
CA ILE A 530 11.20 18.64 35.14
C ILE A 530 10.12 18.46 36.22
N SER A 531 10.54 18.45 37.49
CA SER A 531 9.62 18.29 38.62
C SER A 531 8.59 19.43 38.68
N SER A 532 9.02 20.67 38.44
CA SER A 532 8.13 21.83 38.36
C SER A 532 7.08 21.66 37.27
N ILE A 533 7.45 21.27 36.04
CA ILE A 533 6.49 21.11 34.94
C ILE A 533 5.44 20.04 35.28
N VAL A 534 5.87 18.90 35.82
CA VAL A 534 4.98 17.77 36.11
C VAL A 534 4.01 18.07 37.27
N THR A 535 4.47 18.81 38.27
CA THR A 535 3.67 19.17 39.46
C THR A 535 2.84 20.44 39.30
N SER A 536 3.15 21.28 38.30
CA SER A 536 2.45 22.55 38.11
C SER A 536 1.03 22.34 37.61
N ALA A 537 0.10 23.15 38.10
CA ALA A 537 -1.24 23.17 37.57
C ALA A 537 -1.26 23.81 36.16
N VAL A 538 -1.93 23.17 35.20
CA VAL A 538 -2.18 23.74 33.88
C VAL A 538 -3.24 24.85 34.01
N THR A 539 -2.79 26.11 34.01
CA THR A 539 -3.64 27.26 34.40
C THR A 539 -4.71 27.64 33.37
N THR A 540 -4.54 27.20 32.11
CA THR A 540 -5.54 27.26 31.02
C THR A 540 -6.69 26.26 31.21
N ILE A 541 -6.52 25.31 32.14
CA ILE A 541 -7.56 24.57 32.86
C ILE A 541 -8.79 25.41 33.18
N VAL A 542 -10.05 24.98 33.31
CA VAL A 542 -11.04 25.70 34.15
C VAL A 542 -10.97 25.18 35.59
N ALA A 543 -11.16 26.02 36.61
CA ALA A 543 -11.03 25.61 38.01
C ALA A 543 -12.15 24.62 38.37
N GLY A 544 -11.81 23.52 39.05
CA GLY A 544 -12.75 22.42 39.33
C GLY A 544 -12.72 21.29 38.30
N LYS A 545 -11.97 21.43 37.21
CA LYS A 545 -11.55 20.32 36.34
C LYS A 545 -10.13 19.86 36.67
N ILE A 546 -9.75 18.70 36.16
CA ILE A 546 -8.42 18.12 36.36
C ILE A 546 -7.34 19.07 35.81
N ARG A 547 -6.45 19.55 36.68
CA ARG A 547 -5.41 20.54 36.33
C ARG A 547 -3.99 20.10 36.65
N SER A 548 -3.81 19.03 37.42
CA SER A 548 -2.51 18.53 37.84
C SER A 548 -2.42 17.01 37.74
N ILE A 549 -1.20 16.50 37.57
CA ILE A 549 -0.96 15.06 37.49
C ILE A 549 -1.30 14.33 38.81
N GLY A 550 -1.27 15.05 39.95
CA GLY A 550 -1.66 14.52 41.25
C GLY A 550 -3.15 14.16 41.35
N GLU A 551 -4.00 14.90 40.64
CA GLU A 551 -5.44 14.67 40.63
C GLU A 551 -5.82 13.36 39.93
N ILE A 552 -5.03 12.96 38.93
CA ILE A 552 -5.19 11.70 38.18
C ILE A 552 -4.54 10.49 38.86
N GLY A 553 -3.98 10.65 40.06
CA GLY A 553 -3.40 9.55 40.83
C GLY A 553 -1.89 9.35 40.66
N VAL A 554 -1.16 10.31 40.08
CA VAL A 554 0.31 10.28 40.11
C VAL A 554 0.83 10.87 41.41
N THR A 555 1.70 10.13 42.09
CA THR A 555 2.36 10.55 43.33
C THR A 555 3.86 10.63 43.14
N ILE A 556 4.54 11.40 43.98
CA ILE A 556 5.99 11.60 43.93
C ILE A 556 6.59 11.15 45.26
N ASN A 557 7.63 10.33 45.19
CA ASN A 557 8.41 9.99 46.38
C ASN A 557 9.27 11.21 46.77
N PRO A 558 9.11 11.76 47.99
CA PRO A 558 9.82 12.97 48.41
C PRO A 558 11.33 12.75 48.63
N GLU A 559 11.79 11.51 48.79
CA GLU A 559 13.19 11.17 49.02
C GLU A 559 13.94 11.01 47.68
N THR A 560 13.35 10.30 46.72
CA THR A 560 14.00 9.98 45.43
C THR A 560 13.55 10.87 44.27
N GLY A 561 12.41 11.56 44.41
CA GLY A 561 11.78 12.32 43.33
C GLY A 561 11.06 11.45 42.27
N ASN A 562 11.00 10.12 42.47
CA ASN A 562 10.37 9.20 41.51
C ASN A 562 8.84 9.33 41.50
N PHE A 563 8.27 9.19 40.31
CA PHE A 563 6.83 9.26 40.03
C PHE A 563 6.19 7.88 40.04
N PHE A 564 5.01 7.76 40.64
CA PHE A 564 4.24 6.51 40.75
C PHE A 564 2.79 6.73 40.34
N LEU A 565 2.26 5.88 39.46
CA LEU A 565 0.86 5.92 39.03
C LEU A 565 0.00 4.94 39.83
N ASP A 566 -1.01 5.46 40.52
CA ASP A 566 -2.13 4.63 40.98
C ASP A 566 -3.01 4.26 39.77
N SER A 567 -2.74 3.08 39.20
CA SER A 567 -3.39 2.62 37.97
C SER A 567 -4.90 2.43 38.14
N SER A 568 -5.38 2.08 39.35
CA SER A 568 -6.81 1.89 39.60
C SER A 568 -7.54 3.23 39.62
N ARG A 569 -6.97 4.23 40.30
CA ARG A 569 -7.53 5.58 40.33
C ARG A 569 -7.47 6.25 38.96
N PHE A 570 -6.34 6.12 38.27
CA PHE A 570 -6.15 6.66 36.92
C PHE A 570 -7.16 6.06 35.94
N SER A 571 -7.32 4.73 35.92
CA SER A 571 -8.28 4.06 35.06
C SER A 571 -9.72 4.53 35.32
N GLY A 572 -10.13 4.70 36.59
CA GLY A 572 -11.45 5.21 36.91
C GLY A 572 -11.68 6.61 36.33
N ILE A 573 -10.74 7.53 36.55
CA ILE A 573 -10.82 8.91 36.06
C ILE A 573 -10.81 8.97 34.52
N LEU A 574 -9.96 8.17 33.88
CA LEU A 574 -9.85 8.12 32.42
C LEU A 574 -11.13 7.61 31.76
N ASN A 575 -11.81 6.64 32.38
CA ASN A 575 -13.09 6.13 31.89
C ASN A 575 -14.22 7.16 32.05
N ASP A 576 -14.24 7.91 33.15
CA ASP A 576 -15.31 8.88 33.45
C ASP A 576 -15.12 10.21 32.70
N THR A 577 -13.87 10.66 32.53
CA THR A 577 -13.53 12.00 32.03
C THR A 577 -12.31 11.99 31.09
N PRO A 578 -12.36 11.25 29.96
CA PRO A 578 -11.22 11.13 29.04
C PRO A 578 -10.75 12.46 28.47
N ASP A 579 -11.70 13.37 28.19
CA ASP A 579 -11.40 14.72 27.69
C ASP A 579 -10.57 15.55 28.69
N GLU A 580 -10.84 15.43 30.00
CA GLU A 580 -10.09 16.19 31.00
C GLU A 580 -8.66 15.65 31.16
N VAL A 581 -8.48 14.33 31.05
CA VAL A 581 -7.15 13.72 31.04
C VAL A 581 -6.37 14.13 29.78
N ARG A 582 -7.03 14.16 28.61
CA ARG A 582 -6.44 14.68 27.38
C ARG A 582 -5.99 16.12 27.56
N ASP A 583 -6.87 16.99 28.07
CA ASP A 583 -6.60 18.42 28.23
C ASP A 583 -5.40 18.68 29.14
N LEU A 584 -5.18 17.83 30.16
CA LEU A 584 -4.04 17.91 31.07
C LEU A 584 -2.69 17.73 30.36
N PHE A 585 -2.60 16.83 29.38
CA PHE A 585 -1.34 16.47 28.72
C PHE A 585 -1.15 17.11 27.35
N ALA A 586 -2.22 17.16 26.56
CA ALA A 586 -2.17 17.51 25.15
C ALA A 586 -1.97 19.02 24.93
N ALA A 587 -1.48 19.36 23.74
CA ALA A 587 -1.54 20.71 23.23
C ALA A 587 -2.90 20.91 22.54
N LEU A 588 -3.73 21.82 23.03
CA LEU A 588 -5.09 22.00 22.54
C LEU A 588 -5.46 23.46 22.31
N GLY A 589 -6.39 23.65 21.39
CA GLY A 589 -7.05 24.92 21.15
C GLY A 589 -8.56 24.73 21.24
N ASN A 590 -9.19 25.34 22.24
CA ASN A 590 -10.63 25.26 22.45
C ASN A 590 -11.28 26.59 22.08
N ALA A 591 -12.20 26.57 21.12
CA ALA A 591 -12.98 27.74 20.75
C ALA A 591 -14.29 27.80 21.54
N THR A 592 -14.76 29.01 21.79
CA THR A 592 -16.04 29.27 22.49
C THR A 592 -17.22 29.36 21.53
N ASP A 593 -16.97 29.61 20.24
CA ASP A 593 -17.99 29.65 19.18
C ASP A 593 -17.88 28.37 18.33
N ILE A 594 -19.01 27.79 17.94
CA ILE A 594 -19.06 26.54 17.17
C ILE A 594 -18.62 26.72 15.71
N ASP A 595 -18.70 27.94 15.17
CA ASP A 595 -18.25 28.27 13.83
C ASP A 595 -16.74 28.56 13.76
N ILE A 596 -16.04 28.45 14.89
CA ILE A 596 -14.59 28.60 14.98
C ILE A 596 -14.03 27.33 15.61
N SER A 597 -13.00 26.75 15.00
CA SER A 597 -12.25 25.65 15.63
C SER A 597 -10.77 25.83 15.39
N VAL A 598 -9.94 25.29 16.29
CA VAL A 598 -8.48 25.38 16.13
C VAL A 598 -8.03 24.22 15.25
N ALA A 599 -7.55 24.56 14.06
CA ALA A 599 -7.05 23.58 13.11
C ALA A 599 -5.63 23.12 13.48
N ALA A 600 -4.76 24.06 13.85
CA ALA A 600 -3.39 23.77 14.29
C ALA A 600 -2.77 25.00 14.97
N PHE A 601 -1.63 24.83 15.61
CA PHE A 601 -0.76 25.92 16.04
C PHE A 601 0.70 25.45 16.07
N SER A 602 1.64 26.40 16.01
CA SER A 602 3.08 26.09 15.95
C SER A 602 3.74 26.12 17.35
N SER A 603 5.04 25.83 17.41
CA SER A 603 5.87 26.08 18.59
C SER A 603 5.92 27.57 18.97
N ASP A 604 5.72 28.46 18.02
CA ASP A 604 5.81 29.91 18.22
C ASP A 604 4.52 30.49 18.84
N THR A 605 3.39 29.80 18.65
CA THR A 605 2.11 30.17 19.27
C THR A 605 2.20 30.09 20.79
N LYS A 606 1.91 31.20 21.48
CA LYS A 606 1.94 31.25 22.94
C LYS A 606 0.65 30.71 23.55
N THR A 607 0.77 30.23 24.78
CA THR A 607 -0.38 29.83 25.59
C THR A 607 -1.22 31.08 25.91
N SER A 608 -2.53 30.96 25.76
CA SER A 608 -3.47 32.05 26.05
C SER A 608 -3.78 32.16 27.56
N SER A 609 -4.48 33.22 27.96
CA SER A 609 -5.14 33.28 29.27
C SER A 609 -6.40 32.41 29.29
N LEU A 610 -7.03 32.24 30.46
CA LEU A 610 -8.30 31.50 30.58
C LEU A 610 -9.45 32.12 29.76
N THR A 611 -9.37 33.42 29.44
CA THR A 611 -10.36 34.10 28.59
C THR A 611 -10.15 33.85 27.10
N GLY A 612 -9.00 33.25 26.73
CA GLY A 612 -8.60 32.99 25.36
C GLY A 612 -8.22 34.24 24.57
N TYR A 613 -7.74 34.01 23.35
CA TYR A 613 -7.53 35.02 22.31
C TYR A 613 -8.84 35.36 21.63
N SER A 614 -9.22 36.64 21.61
CA SER A 614 -10.42 37.10 20.91
C SER A 614 -10.25 36.98 19.39
N VAL A 615 -11.23 36.41 18.70
CA VAL A 615 -11.22 36.25 17.25
C VAL A 615 -12.27 37.18 16.65
N SER A 616 -11.83 38.11 15.82
CA SER A 616 -12.73 39.05 15.14
C SER A 616 -12.74 38.74 13.65
N ILE A 617 -13.89 38.37 13.11
CA ILE A 617 -14.07 38.10 11.68
C ILE A 617 -14.65 39.34 10.99
N THR A 618 -13.93 39.86 10.01
CA THR A 618 -14.34 41.05 9.23
C THR A 618 -14.96 40.69 7.89
N ARG A 619 -14.69 39.48 7.38
CA ARG A 619 -15.30 38.94 6.17
C ARG A 619 -15.35 37.41 6.25
N ALA A 620 -16.51 36.83 5.97
CA ALA A 620 -16.69 35.39 5.86
C ALA A 620 -16.11 34.87 4.54
N ALA A 621 -15.65 33.62 4.55
CA ALA A 621 -15.22 32.94 3.33
C ALA A 621 -16.42 32.65 2.42
N ALA A 622 -16.22 32.75 1.11
CA ALA A 622 -17.22 32.42 0.10
C ALA A 622 -16.64 31.51 -1.00
N ARG A 623 -17.50 30.69 -1.58
CA ARG A 623 -17.20 29.89 -2.77
C ARG A 623 -17.30 30.79 -4.01
N ALA A 624 -16.62 30.41 -5.10
CA ALA A 624 -17.05 30.93 -6.39
C ALA A 624 -18.44 30.36 -6.66
N GLU A 625 -19.42 31.20 -6.95
CA GLU A 625 -20.81 30.79 -7.14
C GLU A 625 -21.52 31.66 -8.18
N ILE A 626 -22.36 31.01 -8.98
CA ILE A 626 -23.44 31.66 -9.73
C ILE A 626 -24.76 30.94 -9.48
N ILE A 627 -25.78 31.73 -9.21
CA ILE A 627 -27.19 31.33 -9.26
C ILE A 627 -27.74 31.78 -10.62
N GLY A 628 -28.23 30.84 -11.41
CA GLY A 628 -28.83 31.08 -12.72
C GLY A 628 -29.99 32.06 -12.63
N ALA A 629 -30.09 32.95 -13.62
CA ALA A 629 -31.12 34.00 -13.61
C ALA A 629 -32.56 33.46 -13.85
N GLN A 630 -32.70 32.27 -14.42
CA GLN A 630 -33.96 31.77 -14.99
C GLN A 630 -34.52 30.56 -14.24
N ASN A 631 -35.85 30.48 -14.18
CA ASN A 631 -36.54 29.29 -13.70
C ASN A 631 -36.68 28.28 -14.86
N ILE A 632 -36.12 27.08 -14.69
CA ILE A 632 -36.17 26.00 -15.68
C ILE A 632 -36.95 24.77 -15.19
N SER A 633 -37.83 24.93 -14.22
CA SER A 633 -38.64 23.81 -13.68
C SER A 633 -39.50 23.14 -14.77
N GLY A 634 -39.87 23.88 -15.81
CA GLY A 634 -40.56 23.35 -16.99
C GLY A 634 -39.64 22.74 -18.07
N GLY A 635 -38.32 22.71 -17.85
CA GLY A 635 -37.29 22.33 -18.82
C GLY A 635 -36.79 23.49 -19.70
N LEU A 636 -35.69 23.27 -20.42
CA LEU A 636 -35.09 24.26 -21.32
C LEU A 636 -36.01 24.56 -22.52
N ALA A 637 -36.13 25.84 -22.90
CA ALA A 637 -36.94 26.25 -24.05
C ALA A 637 -36.20 26.16 -25.40
N GLN A 638 -34.87 26.23 -25.38
CA GLN A 638 -34.01 26.21 -26.57
C GLN A 638 -32.69 25.51 -26.27
N ASP A 639 -31.97 25.13 -27.32
CA ASP A 639 -30.60 24.62 -27.20
C ASP A 639 -29.69 25.70 -26.59
N GLU A 640 -28.78 25.28 -25.72
CA GLU A 640 -27.82 26.13 -25.03
C GLU A 640 -26.48 25.42 -24.93
N THR A 641 -25.40 26.09 -25.33
CA THR A 641 -24.04 25.61 -25.14
C THR A 641 -23.39 26.37 -24.00
N LEU A 642 -22.94 25.64 -22.98
CA LEU A 642 -22.14 26.19 -21.88
C LEU A 642 -20.67 25.82 -22.09
N THR A 643 -19.80 26.81 -21.99
CA THR A 643 -18.36 26.60 -21.86
C THR A 643 -17.96 26.97 -20.43
N ILE A 644 -17.50 25.98 -19.67
CA ILE A 644 -17.02 26.17 -18.30
C ILE A 644 -15.51 25.96 -18.30
N VAL A 645 -14.78 26.94 -17.78
CA VAL A 645 -13.33 26.88 -17.61
C VAL A 645 -13.02 26.91 -16.12
N SER A 646 -12.30 25.91 -15.61
CA SER A 646 -11.81 25.89 -14.23
C SER A 646 -10.32 25.61 -14.28
N GLU A 647 -9.52 26.44 -13.59
CA GLU A 647 -8.06 26.42 -13.70
C GLU A 647 -7.61 26.56 -15.17
N ASN A 648 -7.12 25.47 -15.78
CA ASN A 648 -6.69 25.41 -17.19
C ASN A 648 -7.50 24.42 -18.03
N THR A 649 -8.56 23.84 -17.47
CA THR A 649 -9.37 22.82 -18.13
C THR A 649 -10.67 23.43 -18.62
N THR A 650 -11.04 23.13 -19.86
CA THR A 650 -12.27 23.62 -20.50
C THR A 650 -13.23 22.45 -20.74
N SER A 651 -14.48 22.62 -20.31
CA SER A 651 -15.59 21.74 -20.67
C SER A 651 -16.56 22.51 -21.56
N VAL A 652 -16.99 21.89 -22.67
CA VAL A 652 -18.03 22.41 -23.55
C VAL A 652 -19.22 21.46 -23.47
N ILE A 653 -20.37 22.01 -23.12
CA ILE A 653 -21.57 21.26 -22.72
C ILE A 653 -22.71 21.69 -23.62
N ALA A 654 -23.22 20.76 -24.42
CA ALA A 654 -24.35 21.02 -25.32
C ALA A 654 -25.65 20.56 -24.66
N LEU A 655 -26.49 21.51 -24.25
CA LEU A 655 -27.80 21.26 -23.66
C LEU A 655 -28.89 21.39 -24.72
N LYS A 656 -29.87 20.49 -24.69
CA LYS A 656 -30.95 20.42 -25.70
C LYS A 656 -32.25 21.01 -25.19
N SER A 657 -33.01 21.64 -26.09
CA SER A 657 -34.39 22.06 -25.84
C SER A 657 -35.23 20.89 -25.34
N GLY A 658 -36.10 21.14 -24.36
CA GLY A 658 -36.92 20.12 -23.71
C GLY A 658 -36.21 19.32 -22.61
N ALA A 659 -34.88 19.49 -22.42
CA ALA A 659 -34.17 18.84 -21.32
C ALA A 659 -34.75 19.28 -19.95
N SER A 660 -34.97 18.31 -19.08
CA SER A 660 -35.44 18.55 -17.71
C SER A 660 -34.35 19.20 -16.86
N ALA A 661 -34.73 19.89 -15.78
CA ALA A 661 -33.76 20.49 -14.87
C ALA A 661 -32.76 19.46 -14.29
N LEU A 662 -33.22 18.24 -14.00
CA LEU A 662 -32.37 17.16 -13.48
C LEU A 662 -31.41 16.62 -14.55
N SER A 663 -31.87 16.44 -15.79
CA SER A 663 -30.98 16.02 -16.88
C SER A 663 -29.94 17.11 -17.18
N VAL A 664 -30.31 18.39 -17.13
CA VAL A 664 -29.35 19.50 -17.27
C VAL A 664 -28.26 19.44 -16.20
N VAL A 665 -28.60 19.23 -14.92
CA VAL A 665 -27.60 19.07 -13.85
C VAL A 665 -26.72 17.84 -14.09
N SER A 666 -27.32 16.72 -14.53
CA SER A 666 -26.60 15.48 -14.84
C SER A 666 -25.62 15.65 -16.00
N ASP A 667 -26.05 16.32 -17.08
CA ASP A 667 -25.25 16.58 -18.27
C ASP A 667 -24.07 17.50 -17.94
N ILE A 668 -24.31 18.56 -17.16
CA ILE A 668 -23.24 19.44 -16.68
C ILE A 668 -22.26 18.66 -15.81
N SER A 669 -22.76 17.90 -14.82
CA SER A 669 -21.90 17.15 -13.89
C SER A 669 -21.05 16.10 -14.61
N SER A 670 -21.65 15.37 -15.55
CA SER A 670 -20.97 14.34 -16.34
C SER A 670 -19.90 14.95 -17.26
N ALA A 671 -20.22 16.06 -17.93
CA ALA A 671 -19.29 16.73 -18.83
C ALA A 671 -18.12 17.39 -18.09
N LEU A 672 -18.32 17.88 -16.87
CA LEU A 672 -17.23 18.39 -16.02
C LEU A 672 -16.31 17.25 -15.56
N LEU A 673 -16.88 16.15 -15.08
CA LEU A 673 -16.10 14.98 -14.65
C LEU A 673 -15.33 14.34 -15.81
N GLY A 674 -15.92 14.26 -17.00
CA GLY A 674 -15.31 13.67 -18.20
C GLY A 674 -14.04 14.39 -18.66
N VAL A 675 -13.91 15.69 -18.38
CA VAL A 675 -12.68 16.46 -18.68
C VAL A 675 -11.77 16.66 -17.46
N GLY A 676 -12.14 16.10 -16.30
CA GLY A 676 -11.35 16.19 -15.07
C GLY A 676 -11.63 17.42 -14.19
N ILE A 677 -12.65 18.23 -14.48
CA ILE A 677 -13.08 19.32 -13.57
C ILE A 677 -13.88 18.71 -12.42
N LYS A 678 -13.22 18.48 -11.29
CA LYS A 678 -13.83 17.85 -10.10
C LYS A 678 -14.35 18.85 -9.07
N ASN A 679 -13.87 20.09 -9.12
CA ASN A 679 -14.09 21.09 -8.09
C ASN A 679 -15.34 21.96 -8.33
N VAL A 680 -15.94 21.96 -9.52
CA VAL A 680 -17.20 22.68 -9.78
C VAL A 680 -18.38 21.71 -9.72
N ILE A 681 -19.43 22.08 -8.99
CA ILE A 681 -20.65 21.30 -8.86
C ILE A 681 -21.86 22.09 -9.37
N ALA A 682 -22.75 21.39 -10.07
CA ALA A 682 -24.04 21.89 -10.50
C ALA A 682 -25.14 21.37 -9.57
N ASN A 683 -26.10 22.23 -9.24
CA ASN A 683 -27.27 21.86 -8.46
C ASN A 683 -28.51 22.55 -9.01
N PHE A 684 -29.69 21.95 -8.80
CA PHE A 684 -30.97 22.56 -9.09
C PHE A 684 -31.71 22.84 -7.78
N ASP A 685 -32.04 24.11 -7.54
CA ASP A 685 -32.88 24.50 -6.42
C ASP A 685 -34.35 24.42 -6.83
N SER A 686 -35.05 23.40 -6.34
CA SER A 686 -36.47 23.18 -6.64
C SER A 686 -37.40 24.27 -6.10
N SER A 687 -36.98 25.05 -5.11
CA SER A 687 -37.79 26.14 -4.53
C SER A 687 -37.79 27.38 -5.42
N THR A 688 -36.65 27.70 -6.05
CA THR A 688 -36.49 28.84 -6.95
C THR A 688 -36.60 28.46 -8.43
N GLY A 689 -36.46 27.16 -8.73
CA GLY A 689 -36.40 26.59 -10.08
C GLY A 689 -35.11 26.92 -10.83
N LYS A 690 -34.04 27.29 -10.13
CA LYS A 690 -32.79 27.81 -10.71
C LYS A 690 -31.67 26.78 -10.64
N ILE A 691 -30.77 26.83 -11.62
CA ILE A 691 -29.51 26.08 -11.59
C ILE A 691 -28.45 26.92 -10.87
N THR A 692 -27.66 26.30 -10.02
CA THR A 692 -26.52 26.91 -9.35
C THR A 692 -25.24 26.18 -9.75
N LEU A 693 -24.19 26.92 -10.09
CA LEU A 693 -22.83 26.40 -10.17
C LEU A 693 -22.01 26.97 -9.02
N ARG A 694 -21.29 26.11 -8.31
CA ARG A 694 -20.36 26.56 -7.25
C ARG A 694 -19.14 25.66 -7.15
N THR A 695 -18.06 26.19 -6.59
CA THR A 695 -16.89 25.37 -6.24
C THR A 695 -17.17 24.48 -5.01
N LYS A 696 -16.45 23.36 -4.88
CA LYS A 696 -16.50 22.49 -3.68
C LYS A 696 -15.76 23.10 -2.51
N GLU A 697 -14.73 23.87 -2.79
CA GLU A 697 -13.90 24.55 -1.80
C GLU A 697 -14.18 26.06 -1.75
N PHE A 698 -13.79 26.69 -0.65
CA PHE A 698 -13.90 28.13 -0.39
C PHE A 698 -12.57 28.84 -0.67
N GLY A 699 -12.63 30.15 -0.95
CA GLY A 699 -11.44 30.99 -1.02
C GLY A 699 -11.20 31.64 -2.37
N SER A 700 -10.26 32.59 -2.45
CA SER A 700 -10.01 33.33 -3.69
C SER A 700 -9.32 32.52 -4.77
N ASP A 701 -8.62 31.45 -4.40
CA ASP A 701 -8.00 30.50 -5.35
C ASP A 701 -9.07 29.71 -6.12
N GLN A 702 -10.27 29.61 -5.57
CA GLN A 702 -11.39 28.89 -6.14
C GLN A 702 -12.05 29.78 -7.19
N THR A 703 -11.80 29.47 -8.47
CA THR A 703 -12.33 30.25 -9.59
C THR A 703 -12.87 29.36 -10.70
N PHE A 704 -13.90 29.84 -11.38
CA PHE A 704 -14.31 29.28 -12.66
C PHE A 704 -14.90 30.37 -13.55
N LYS A 705 -14.91 30.10 -14.84
CA LYS A 705 -15.49 30.96 -15.86
C LYS A 705 -16.65 30.25 -16.53
N VAL A 706 -17.68 31.02 -16.87
CA VAL A 706 -18.82 30.51 -17.63
C VAL A 706 -19.07 31.41 -18.82
N THR A 707 -19.22 30.79 -19.99
CA THR A 707 -19.71 31.41 -21.22
C THR A 707 -20.93 30.61 -21.68
N SER A 708 -22.06 31.29 -21.92
CA SER A 708 -23.26 30.65 -22.48
C SER A 708 -23.53 31.17 -23.88
N SER A 709 -23.96 30.31 -24.79
CA SER A 709 -24.46 30.71 -26.10
C SER A 709 -25.79 31.46 -26.05
N VAL A 710 -26.44 31.52 -24.89
CA VAL A 710 -27.71 32.20 -24.65
C VAL A 710 -27.54 33.27 -23.57
N ALA A 711 -28.15 34.44 -23.76
CA ALA A 711 -28.16 35.50 -22.76
C ALA A 711 -28.86 35.02 -21.46
N SER A 712 -28.36 35.43 -20.30
CA SER A 712 -28.92 35.01 -19.01
C SER A 712 -30.36 35.47 -18.77
N GLY A 713 -30.80 36.53 -19.44
CA GLY A 713 -32.17 37.04 -19.39
C GLY A 713 -33.20 36.25 -20.22
N THR A 714 -32.75 35.33 -21.08
CA THR A 714 -33.65 34.57 -21.97
C THR A 714 -34.52 33.61 -21.18
N ALA A 715 -35.83 33.70 -21.33
CA ALA A 715 -36.78 32.85 -20.60
C ALA A 715 -36.46 31.36 -20.79
N ARG A 716 -36.38 30.62 -19.67
CA ARG A 716 -36.13 29.17 -19.64
C ARG A 716 -34.82 28.72 -20.33
N SER A 717 -33.77 29.56 -20.27
CA SER A 717 -32.36 29.12 -20.39
C SER A 717 -31.81 28.73 -19.01
N THR A 718 -30.59 28.16 -18.92
CA THR A 718 -29.96 27.89 -17.62
C THR A 718 -29.72 29.16 -16.79
N GLY A 719 -29.58 30.30 -17.47
CA GLY A 719 -29.31 31.59 -16.85
C GLY A 719 -27.90 31.72 -16.24
N LEU A 720 -26.99 30.78 -16.53
CA LEU A 720 -25.62 30.73 -15.98
C LEU A 720 -24.61 31.62 -16.74
N GLY A 721 -25.00 32.16 -17.89
CA GLY A 721 -24.17 33.06 -18.72
C GLY A 721 -24.20 34.53 -18.30
N ALA A 722 -23.55 35.38 -19.08
CA ALA A 722 -23.66 36.83 -18.94
C ALA A 722 -24.98 37.36 -19.53
N THR A 723 -25.27 38.65 -19.32
CA THR A 723 -26.44 39.33 -19.91
C THR A 723 -26.40 39.36 -21.44
N THR A 724 -25.20 39.28 -22.01
CA THR A 724 -24.96 39.16 -23.45
C THR A 724 -24.48 37.74 -23.75
N ALA A 725 -25.08 37.10 -24.76
CA ALA A 725 -24.65 35.77 -25.20
C ALA A 725 -23.17 35.76 -25.60
N ASN A 726 -22.52 34.61 -25.43
CA ASN A 726 -21.10 34.36 -25.74
C ASN A 726 -20.11 35.30 -25.02
N THR A 727 -20.52 35.92 -23.91
CA THR A 727 -19.63 36.75 -23.09
C THR A 727 -19.15 35.94 -21.89
N GLU A 728 -17.82 35.84 -21.73
CA GLU A 728 -17.18 35.18 -20.60
C GLU A 728 -17.42 35.97 -19.31
N ARG A 729 -17.74 35.25 -18.23
CA ARG A 729 -17.82 35.82 -16.88
C ARG A 729 -17.04 34.96 -15.90
N ILE A 730 -16.24 35.63 -15.07
CA ILE A 730 -15.39 35.00 -14.06
C ILE A 730 -16.09 35.07 -12.70
N TYR A 731 -16.08 33.95 -11.99
CA TYR A 731 -16.53 33.83 -10.61
C TYR A 731 -15.34 33.46 -9.75
N ILE A 732 -15.16 34.19 -8.64
CA ILE A 732 -14.03 34.07 -7.72
C ILE A 732 -14.64 33.90 -6.33
N GLY A 733 -14.14 32.93 -5.58
CA GLY A 733 -14.45 32.82 -4.16
C GLY A 733 -13.75 33.93 -3.36
N VAL A 734 -13.93 33.91 -2.05
CA VAL A 734 -13.37 34.92 -1.16
C VAL A 734 -12.83 34.22 0.07
N ASP A 735 -11.63 34.60 0.50
CA ASP A 735 -11.07 34.10 1.75
C ASP A 735 -11.69 34.79 2.97
N VAL A 736 -11.72 34.06 4.08
CA VAL A 736 -11.97 34.64 5.40
C VAL A 736 -10.99 35.78 5.67
N ALA A 737 -11.44 36.83 6.35
CA ALA A 737 -10.55 37.89 6.82
C ALA A 737 -10.90 38.28 8.25
N GLY A 738 -9.88 38.55 9.07
CA GLY A 738 -10.06 38.84 10.49
C GLY A 738 -8.76 39.08 11.22
N THR A 739 -8.85 39.17 12.55
CA THR A 739 -7.70 39.28 13.47
C THR A 739 -7.84 38.26 14.59
N ILE A 740 -6.71 37.87 15.17
CA ILE A 740 -6.66 36.96 16.32
C ILE A 740 -5.93 37.69 17.45
N ASN A 741 -6.57 37.83 18.60
CA ASN A 741 -6.09 38.64 19.73
C ASN A 741 -5.77 40.11 19.36
N GLY A 742 -6.42 40.65 18.33
CA GLY A 742 -6.09 41.97 17.76
C GLY A 742 -4.80 42.01 16.92
N GLU A 743 -4.07 40.90 16.80
CA GLU A 743 -2.91 40.74 15.93
C GLU A 743 -3.35 40.38 14.49
N SER A 744 -2.49 40.67 13.51
CA SER A 744 -2.77 40.43 12.09
C SER A 744 -2.93 38.94 11.80
N ALA A 745 -3.88 38.59 10.93
CA ALA A 745 -4.07 37.23 10.45
C ALA A 745 -4.35 37.19 8.95
N THR A 746 -3.85 36.16 8.27
CA THR A 746 -4.01 35.90 6.85
C THR A 746 -5.03 34.79 6.65
N GLY A 747 -6.05 35.04 5.82
CA GLY A 747 -7.02 34.02 5.45
C GLY A 747 -6.66 33.29 4.17
N THR A 748 -7.01 32.01 4.10
CA THR A 748 -6.97 31.18 2.89
C THR A 748 -8.15 30.22 2.95
N GLY A 749 -9.13 30.40 2.06
CA GLY A 749 -10.41 29.73 2.15
C GLY A 749 -11.09 30.02 3.49
N GLN A 750 -11.38 28.96 4.24
CA GLN A 750 -11.95 29.04 5.59
C GLN A 750 -10.89 29.04 6.71
N ILE A 751 -9.61 28.95 6.39
CA ILE A 751 -8.54 28.94 7.38
C ILE A 751 -8.04 30.37 7.61
N LEU A 752 -8.01 30.81 8.86
CA LEU A 752 -7.42 32.07 9.31
C LEU A 752 -6.15 31.78 10.10
N VAL A 753 -5.01 32.32 9.66
CA VAL A 753 -3.67 32.04 10.23
C VAL A 753 -3.07 33.30 10.82
N GLY A 754 -2.64 33.27 12.08
CA GLY A 754 -1.87 34.36 12.68
C GLY A 754 -0.57 34.60 11.92
N SER A 755 -0.28 35.86 11.61
CA SER A 755 0.88 36.25 10.80
C SER A 755 2.22 35.94 11.49
N THR A 756 3.26 35.68 10.69
CA THR A 756 4.62 35.46 11.18
C THR A 756 5.15 36.66 11.96
N ASN A 757 5.87 36.41 13.05
CA ASN A 757 6.37 37.38 14.03
C ASN A 757 5.29 38.05 14.91
N ASN A 758 4.05 37.54 14.89
CA ASN A 758 3.07 37.92 15.91
C ASN A 758 3.59 37.53 17.30
N THR A 759 3.33 38.35 18.31
CA THR A 759 3.86 38.10 19.67
C THR A 759 3.20 36.87 20.31
N ASN A 760 1.92 36.65 20.05
CA ASN A 760 1.14 35.60 20.69
C ASN A 760 0.62 34.55 19.71
N THR A 761 0.17 34.98 18.53
CA THR A 761 -0.63 34.16 17.62
C THR A 761 0.14 33.63 16.41
N ASP A 762 1.47 33.78 16.38
CA ASP A 762 2.28 33.28 15.26
C ASP A 762 2.06 31.78 15.06
N GLY A 763 1.67 31.40 13.84
CA GLY A 763 1.41 30.01 13.46
C GLY A 763 0.08 29.43 13.96
N LEU A 764 -0.76 30.19 14.67
CA LEU A 764 -2.09 29.76 15.08
C LEU A 764 -3.04 29.73 13.89
N LYS A 765 -3.58 28.55 13.56
CA LYS A 765 -4.52 28.31 12.46
C LYS A 765 -5.91 28.00 13.00
N LEU A 766 -6.88 28.80 12.59
CA LEU A 766 -8.29 28.64 12.94
C LEU A 766 -9.08 28.26 11.69
N GLN A 767 -9.90 27.23 11.78
CA GLN A 767 -10.95 26.96 10.81
C GLN A 767 -12.17 27.82 11.18
N VAL A 768 -12.68 28.57 10.21
CA VAL A 768 -13.77 29.53 10.38
C VAL A 768 -14.88 29.21 9.39
N THR A 769 -16.02 28.74 9.90
CA THR A 769 -17.22 28.40 9.11
C THR A 769 -18.33 29.43 9.21
N VAL A 770 -18.07 30.56 9.86
CA VAL A 770 -19.03 31.67 10.04
C VAL A 770 -19.58 32.13 8.69
N SER A 771 -20.91 32.12 8.56
CA SER A 771 -21.61 32.61 7.36
C SER A 771 -21.66 34.14 7.29
N ALA A 772 -21.81 34.71 6.09
CA ALA A 772 -21.95 36.16 5.92
C ALA A 772 -23.15 36.75 6.68
N SER A 773 -24.22 35.99 6.89
CA SER A 773 -25.40 36.39 7.67
C SER A 773 -25.19 36.34 9.19
N SER A 774 -24.19 35.59 9.65
CA SER A 774 -23.87 35.41 11.08
C SER A 774 -22.71 36.31 11.55
N LEU A 775 -22.11 37.09 10.65
CA LEU A 775 -21.05 38.03 10.99
C LEU A 775 -21.57 39.09 11.95
N LEU A 776 -20.87 39.26 13.06
CA LEU A 776 -21.11 40.37 13.97
C LEU A 776 -20.66 41.70 13.34
N ALA A 777 -21.08 42.82 13.93
CA ALA A 777 -20.67 44.14 13.49
C ALA A 777 -19.14 44.21 13.32
N GLN A 778 -18.68 44.87 12.26
CA GLN A 778 -17.28 44.79 11.80
C GLN A 778 -16.28 45.05 12.95
N GLY A 779 -15.47 44.03 13.27
CA GLY A 779 -14.44 44.07 14.31
C GLY A 779 -14.90 43.62 15.70
N ALA A 780 -16.19 43.33 15.91
CA ALA A 780 -16.67 42.72 17.14
C ALA A 780 -16.08 41.30 17.33
N ASN A 781 -15.93 40.90 18.59
CA ASN A 781 -15.43 39.58 18.94
C ASN A 781 -16.46 38.51 18.55
N GLN A 782 -16.13 37.68 17.57
CA GLN A 782 -16.96 36.56 17.11
C GLN A 782 -16.88 35.39 18.08
N GLY A 783 -15.73 35.21 18.74
CA GLY A 783 -15.53 34.17 19.74
C GLY A 783 -14.10 34.20 20.26
N SER A 784 -13.86 33.61 21.42
CA SER A 784 -12.51 33.43 21.97
C SER A 784 -11.97 32.02 21.74
N VAL A 785 -10.65 31.91 21.58
CA VAL A 785 -9.91 30.65 21.47
C VAL A 785 -8.92 30.52 22.62
N VAL A 786 -9.09 29.50 23.46
CA VAL A 786 -8.16 29.15 24.53
C VAL A 786 -7.12 28.19 23.98
N VAL A 787 -5.90 28.67 23.76
CA VAL A 787 -4.72 27.84 23.46
C VAL A 787 -4.10 27.41 24.77
N SER A 788 -4.01 26.09 24.97
CA SER A 788 -3.48 25.42 26.15
C SER A 788 -2.30 24.54 25.79
N ARG A 789 -1.22 24.64 26.56
CA ARG A 789 -0.09 23.70 26.52
C ARG A 789 -0.16 22.83 27.77
N GLY A 790 -0.62 21.59 27.62
CA GLY A 790 -0.60 20.58 28.67
C GLY A 790 0.81 20.14 29.04
N ILE A 791 0.91 19.24 30.02
CA ILE A 791 2.19 18.78 30.59
C ILE A 791 3.09 18.15 29.52
N GLY A 792 2.53 17.36 28.59
CA GLY A 792 3.30 16.74 27.50
C GLY A 792 3.91 17.80 26.57
N ALA A 793 3.13 18.83 26.22
CA ALA A 793 3.61 19.94 25.41
C ALA A 793 4.72 20.75 26.12
N GLN A 794 4.50 21.11 27.38
CA GLN A 794 5.46 21.87 28.18
C GLN A 794 6.77 21.12 28.40
N MET A 795 6.69 19.81 28.62
CA MET A 795 7.86 18.96 28.78
C MET A 795 8.63 18.82 27.47
N GLU A 796 7.95 18.60 26.36
CA GLU A 796 8.58 18.51 25.04
C GLU A 796 9.31 19.81 24.67
N GLU A 797 8.69 20.96 24.91
CA GLU A 797 9.29 22.29 24.67
C GLU A 797 10.53 22.54 25.53
N PHE A 798 10.47 22.18 26.81
CA PHE A 798 11.62 22.28 27.72
C PHE A 798 12.77 21.37 27.28
N LEU A 799 12.49 20.11 26.96
CA LEU A 799 13.50 19.14 26.55
C LEU A 799 14.09 19.49 25.18
N ALA A 800 13.27 19.99 24.25
CA ALA A 800 13.75 20.50 22.96
C ALA A 800 14.78 21.61 23.18
N PHE A 801 14.49 22.58 24.06
CA PHE A 801 15.45 23.63 24.45
C PHE A 801 16.73 23.07 25.08
N LEU A 802 16.65 22.06 25.94
CA LEU A 802 17.85 21.45 26.56
C LEU A 802 18.77 20.78 25.55
N THR A 803 18.20 20.22 24.48
CA THR A 803 18.92 19.48 23.42
C THR A 803 19.25 20.32 22.20
N ASP A 804 18.91 21.61 22.20
CA ASP A 804 19.10 22.49 21.05
C ASP A 804 20.58 22.84 20.87
N GLU A 805 21.15 22.37 19.77
CA GLU A 805 22.54 22.65 19.37
C GLU A 805 22.73 24.10 18.89
N THR A 806 21.67 24.74 18.41
CA THR A 806 21.74 26.08 17.79
C THR A 806 21.60 27.22 18.80
N GLN A 807 20.97 26.96 19.95
CA GLN A 807 20.68 27.95 21.00
C GLN A 807 21.49 27.71 22.29
N GLU A 808 22.51 26.84 22.27
CA GLU A 808 23.30 26.45 23.44
C GLU A 808 22.43 25.96 24.61
N GLY A 809 21.57 24.95 24.37
CA GLY A 809 20.78 24.31 25.42
C GLY A 809 21.62 23.89 26.62
N ALA A 810 21.05 23.81 27.83
CA ALA A 810 21.86 23.65 29.07
C ALA A 810 22.78 22.41 29.08
N ILE A 811 22.36 21.30 28.46
CA ILE A 811 23.21 20.10 28.31
C ILE A 811 24.33 20.37 27.30
N GLN A 812 24.00 21.00 26.17
CA GLN A 812 24.98 21.36 25.15
C GLN A 812 26.00 22.36 25.68
N SER A 813 25.56 23.33 26.49
CA SER A 813 26.42 24.31 27.17
C SER A 813 27.38 23.62 28.14
N ALA A 814 26.91 22.63 28.91
CA ALA A 814 27.77 21.84 29.79
C ALA A 814 28.83 21.04 29.00
N ILE A 815 28.44 20.41 27.89
CA ILE A 815 29.36 19.69 27.00
C ILE A 815 30.41 20.63 26.41
N SER A 816 29.98 21.79 25.88
CA SER A 816 30.89 22.80 25.33
C SER A 816 31.86 23.34 26.40
N GLN A 817 31.40 23.54 27.63
CA GLN A 817 32.25 23.97 28.75
C GLN A 817 33.31 22.91 29.11
N SER A 818 32.94 21.64 29.22
CA SER A 818 33.89 20.55 29.47
C SER A 818 34.88 20.37 28.31
N ASN A 819 34.44 20.52 27.05
CA ASN A 819 35.34 20.51 25.89
C ASN A 819 36.39 21.63 25.96
N GLY A 820 35.97 22.85 26.31
CA GLY A 820 36.89 23.98 26.51
C GLY A 820 37.95 23.67 27.58
N ARG A 821 37.55 23.11 28.73
CA ARG A 821 38.49 22.70 29.80
C ARG A 821 39.44 21.60 29.36
N ILE A 822 38.96 20.62 28.58
CA ILE A 822 39.79 19.55 28.03
C ILE A 822 40.86 20.13 27.13
N ASP A 823 40.51 21.11 26.29
CA ASP A 823 41.47 21.74 25.39
C ASP A 823 42.49 22.58 26.17
N ASP A 824 42.07 23.33 27.19
CA ASP A 824 42.99 24.03 28.11
C ASP A 824 43.95 23.05 28.82
N PHE A 825 43.46 21.88 29.26
CA PHE A 825 44.29 20.85 29.88
C PHE A 825 45.26 20.21 28.88
N LYS A 826 44.84 19.95 27.64
CA LYS A 826 45.75 19.43 26.59
C LYS A 826 46.90 20.39 26.35
N GLU A 827 46.62 21.69 26.23
CA GLU A 827 47.65 22.71 26.06
C GLU A 827 48.59 22.76 27.28
N ALA A 828 48.04 22.73 28.50
CA ALA A 828 48.85 22.72 29.72
C ALA A 828 49.74 21.47 29.87
N ILE A 829 49.26 20.30 29.41
CA ILE A 829 50.01 19.04 29.38
C ILE A 829 51.15 19.14 28.36
N GLU A 830 50.86 19.63 27.14
CA GLU A 830 51.87 19.82 26.10
C GLU A 830 53.00 20.75 26.58
N GLU A 831 52.66 21.91 27.14
CA GLU A 831 53.65 22.81 27.71
C GLU A 831 54.44 22.19 28.87
N ALA A 832 53.78 21.41 29.75
CA ALA A 832 54.44 20.75 30.86
C ALA A 832 55.43 19.67 30.38
N ASN A 833 55.07 18.93 29.34
CA ASN A 833 55.94 17.97 28.67
C ASN A 833 57.16 18.65 28.06
N GLU A 834 56.97 19.76 27.34
CA GLU A 834 58.09 20.52 26.79
C GLU A 834 59.03 21.05 27.88
N ARG A 835 58.48 21.60 28.98
CA ARG A 835 59.26 22.07 30.12
C ARG A 835 60.06 20.94 30.76
N ALA A 836 59.44 19.78 30.95
CA ALA A 836 60.11 18.60 31.51
C ALA A 836 61.25 18.10 30.61
N GLN A 837 61.06 18.14 29.28
CA GLN A 837 62.11 17.79 28.32
C GLN A 837 63.28 18.77 28.36
N ARG A 838 63.02 20.08 28.33
CA ARG A 838 64.07 21.12 28.42
C ARG A 838 64.87 21.00 29.72
N GLU A 839 64.21 20.71 30.83
CA GLU A 839 64.86 20.51 32.12
C GLU A 839 65.71 19.24 32.13
N ARG A 840 65.22 18.13 31.56
CA ARG A 840 66.01 16.91 31.38
C ARG A 840 67.27 17.18 30.56
N GLU A 841 67.15 17.89 29.44
CA GLU A 841 68.30 18.27 28.60
C GLU A 841 69.30 19.15 29.35
N ARG A 842 68.82 20.12 30.15
CA ARG A 842 69.67 20.96 31.02
C ARG A 842 70.44 20.11 32.03
N LEU A 843 69.75 19.23 32.75
CA LEU A 843 70.34 18.36 33.77
C LEU A 843 71.36 17.39 33.16
N VAL A 844 71.05 16.76 32.01
CA VAL A 844 72.01 15.90 31.28
C VAL A 844 73.29 16.67 30.95
N ASN A 845 73.16 17.91 30.46
CA ASN A 845 74.33 18.75 30.16
C ASN A 845 75.13 19.15 31.41
N GLU A 846 74.46 19.48 32.52
CA GLU A 846 75.13 19.80 33.80
C GLU A 846 75.88 18.60 34.37
N PHE A 847 75.27 17.41 34.35
CA PHE A 847 75.94 16.17 34.81
C PHE A 847 77.12 15.79 33.92
N ALA A 848 77.00 15.93 32.59
CA ALA A 848 78.12 15.70 31.67
C ALA A 848 79.30 16.65 31.95
N GLN A 849 79.04 17.93 32.25
CA GLN A 849 80.09 18.89 32.62
C GLN A 849 80.73 18.57 33.97
N LEU A 850 79.93 18.14 34.95
CA LEU A 850 80.41 17.71 36.27
C LEU A 850 81.29 16.47 36.16
N GLU A 851 80.92 15.48 35.33
CA GLU A 851 81.75 14.30 35.07
C GLU A 851 83.08 14.66 34.42
N GLN A 852 83.07 15.56 33.44
CA GLN A 852 84.30 16.05 32.82
C GLN A 852 85.20 16.73 33.85
N ALA A 853 84.64 17.59 34.70
CA ALA A 853 85.37 18.23 35.80
C ALA A 853 85.93 17.19 36.79
N LEU A 854 85.14 16.18 37.16
CA LEU A 854 85.58 15.12 38.07
C LEU A 854 86.69 14.27 37.46
N GLY A 855 86.60 13.97 36.16
CA GLY A 855 87.64 13.27 35.40
C GLY A 855 88.96 14.05 35.37
N THR A 856 88.89 15.37 35.20
CA THR A 856 90.09 16.22 35.31
C THR A 856 90.66 16.20 36.73
N LEU A 857 89.82 16.28 37.77
CA LEU A 857 90.25 16.23 39.17
C LEU A 857 90.88 14.88 39.54
N GLN A 858 90.33 13.76 39.07
CA GLN A 858 90.93 12.43 39.27
C GLN A 858 92.27 12.29 38.54
N THR A 859 92.39 12.87 37.35
CA THR A 859 93.65 12.93 36.61
C THR A 859 94.67 13.79 37.35
N THR A 860 94.28 14.96 37.86
CA THR A 860 95.13 15.83 38.70
C THR A 860 95.52 15.13 40.00
N SER A 861 94.60 14.43 40.66
CA SER A 861 94.86 13.64 41.87
C SER A 861 95.85 12.51 41.61
N SER A 862 95.69 11.78 40.51
CA SER A 862 96.61 10.72 40.09
C SER A 862 98.00 11.27 39.76
N PHE A 863 98.06 12.42 39.08
CA PHE A 863 99.29 13.14 38.80
C PHE A 863 99.99 13.60 40.09
N LEU A 864 99.26 14.22 41.01
CA LEU A 864 99.77 14.65 42.32
C LEU A 864 100.25 13.45 43.15
N THR A 865 99.51 12.35 43.14
CA THR A 865 99.90 11.10 43.82
C THR A 865 101.18 10.51 43.21
N SER A 866 101.32 10.56 41.87
CA SER A 866 102.54 10.15 41.16
C SER A 866 103.73 11.06 41.48
N GLN A 867 103.53 12.38 41.51
CA GLN A 867 104.52 13.37 41.93
C GLN A 867 104.94 13.17 43.40
N LEU A 868 103.99 12.91 44.31
CA LEU A 868 104.28 12.59 45.71
C LEU A 868 105.09 11.30 45.82
N LYS A 869 104.72 10.23 45.10
CA LYS A 869 105.50 8.99 45.06
C LYS A 869 106.90 9.20 44.48
N GLN A 870 107.06 10.06 43.47
CA GLN A 870 108.38 10.42 42.95
C GLN A 870 109.19 11.25 43.95
N LEU A 871 108.55 12.14 44.72
CA LEU A 871 109.20 12.90 45.80
C LEU A 871 109.62 11.96 46.95
N GLU A 872 108.79 11.00 47.35
CA GLU A 872 109.16 9.95 48.29
C GLU A 872 110.32 9.09 47.77
N ALA A 873 110.25 8.63 46.52
CA ALA A 873 111.31 7.86 45.88
C ALA A 873 112.63 8.66 45.78
N ASN A 874 112.56 9.96 45.48
CA ASN A 874 113.70 10.86 45.45
C ASN A 874 114.25 11.14 46.86
N ALA A 875 113.39 11.29 47.87
CA ALA A 875 113.81 11.40 49.27
C ALA A 875 114.56 10.13 49.73
N HIS A 876 114.07 8.94 49.35
CA HIS A 876 114.76 7.67 49.56
C HIS A 876 116.09 7.57 48.77
N ALA A 877 116.14 8.06 47.53
CA ALA A 877 117.38 8.09 46.73
C ALA A 877 118.42 9.08 47.27
N PHE A 878 117.99 10.21 47.85
CA PHE A 878 118.86 11.15 48.57
C PHE A 878 119.38 10.55 49.88
N ALA A 879 118.55 9.84 50.64
CA ALA A 879 118.99 9.08 51.82
C ALA A 879 120.03 7.99 51.44
N ALA A 880 119.83 7.30 50.31
CA ALA A 880 120.77 6.29 49.79
C ALA A 880 122.07 6.88 49.19
N ARG A 881 122.07 8.14 48.73
CA ARG A 881 123.29 8.88 48.32
C ARG A 881 124.02 9.50 49.51
N ALA A 882 123.32 9.92 50.56
CA ALA A 882 123.93 10.36 51.81
C ALA A 882 124.63 9.20 52.55
N GLY A 883 124.08 7.98 52.47
CA GLY A 883 124.71 6.77 53.03
C GLY A 883 125.95 6.25 52.27
N ARG A 884 126.22 6.71 51.04
CA ARG A 884 127.44 6.37 50.27
C ARG A 884 128.58 7.39 50.44
N ARG A 885 128.39 8.41 51.28
CA ARG A 885 129.44 9.27 51.82
C ARG A 885 129.52 9.07 53.35
N ARG A 886 129.75 7.83 53.77
CA ARG A 886 130.35 7.47 55.06
C ARG A 886 131.21 6.23 54.87
#